data_AF-A0A4Z1CMH0-F1
#
_entry.id   AF-A0A4Z1CMH0-F1
#
_cell.length_a   1.000
_cell.length_b   1.000
_cell.length_c   1.000
_cell.angle_alpha   90.00
_cell.angle_beta   90.00
_cell.angle_gamma   90.00
#
_symmetry.space_group_name_H-M   'P 1'
#
loop_
_entity.id
_entity.type
_entity.pdbx_description
1 polymer ?
#
loop_
_entity_poly.entity_id
_entity_poly.type
_entity_poly.pdbx_seq_one_letter_code
_entity_poly.pdbx_strand_id
1 'polypeptide(L)'
;MSGTTAPSRTSVRPSPGGLRRLCAIGATLAAALVLAPAAPDAAGGAAEAAPAAAPVAARATETAQTTPATFFRVANFNVLGADHTAPGGNRKGWDPGVVRMDRVVTLLKDKGPDVVGFQEFQPPQATRFAELMGTSWQTYPGLNNPAGPSVNSIGWSTAVWTLVEARTIPIPYFDGVPSRMPAVLLENNGTGRRVWFFNTHNPADTRGPAQQWRDAGFAMEVALANELRAAYPGVPFISLGDKNERGSDYYCVVAPGADMWSASGGYVDGSTCQPPAGGAIDWIMGTKDVFFNGYTRVWNKFVSQTSDHPLYYANAVIPASAPVGVDHVVVVAVPGLTSTVVRGTSAPGEAARMRDNGASTTNARTVTESTEADANLFSLLSGRRVFPKRGGHGVGSKKKLPATVHSSAGQYVSSVFDLAHNMSNRTMFLSSRQATQLVLRSYNRKTGGKDPYGVDDGTAKIDTFKIKKDDATAVGQWRDKIAKRAARLSVIELGGVLDEGLDGGFRGPAYQKAVRKAFQRVAAIRRSIAKQPEMAGRTLLVVTGTGGAQKSKGSSRTWAQSYRVPMWVTGPGVPADSDLYELNPSFTSPGKQQVGYSGAQPIRVGDLTNLVTRTLGLPPVPGSSMDPEQRFQVFDPLLVPGS
;
A
#
# COMPACT_ATOMS: atom_id res chain seq x y z
N MET A 1 58.04 -30.78 -6.44
CA MET A 1 57.89 -32.14 -6.99
C MET A 1 56.75 -32.08 -8.00
N SER A 2 57.10 -31.69 -9.23
CA SER A 2 57.18 -32.58 -10.43
C SER A 2 55.81 -32.62 -11.13
N GLY A 3 55.58 -32.20 -12.37
CA GLY A 3 56.41 -31.69 -13.46
C GLY A 3 55.68 -31.96 -14.79
N THR A 4 55.58 -30.94 -15.65
CA THR A 4 55.63 -30.96 -17.15
C THR A 4 54.76 -31.96 -17.95
N THR A 5 53.99 -31.53 -18.97
CA THR A 5 54.52 -31.25 -20.32
C THR A 5 53.47 -30.63 -21.25
N ALA A 6 53.92 -29.75 -22.15
CA ALA A 6 53.25 -29.31 -23.39
C ALA A 6 53.96 -29.95 -24.61
N PRO A 7 53.41 -29.89 -25.84
CA PRO A 7 54.03 -28.99 -26.84
C PRO A 7 53.10 -28.29 -27.88
N SER A 8 53.58 -27.09 -28.26
CA SER A 8 53.56 -26.27 -29.52
C SER A 8 52.88 -26.76 -30.83
N ARG A 9 52.05 -25.93 -31.51
CA ARG A 9 52.28 -24.92 -32.60
C ARG A 9 52.18 -25.46 -34.05
N THR A 10 51.33 -24.81 -34.88
CA THR A 10 51.73 -24.20 -36.18
C THR A 10 50.68 -23.19 -36.69
N SER A 11 51.20 -22.09 -37.20
CA SER A 11 50.59 -20.93 -37.87
C SER A 11 50.17 -21.18 -39.32
N VAL A 12 49.26 -20.38 -39.90
CA VAL A 12 49.46 -19.59 -41.16
C VAL A 12 48.41 -18.46 -41.23
N ARG A 13 48.87 -17.25 -41.56
CA ARG A 13 48.12 -16.11 -42.16
C ARG A 13 48.65 -15.93 -43.59
N PRO A 14 47.89 -15.30 -44.51
CA PRO A 14 48.18 -13.90 -44.85
C PRO A 14 46.95 -13.01 -45.15
N SER A 15 47.14 -11.70 -45.02
CA SER A 15 46.29 -10.59 -45.54
C SER A 15 46.78 -10.17 -46.96
N PRO A 16 46.54 -8.95 -47.53
CA PRO A 16 45.56 -7.86 -47.32
C PRO A 16 45.01 -7.21 -48.64
N GLY A 17 44.20 -6.14 -48.53
CA GLY A 17 43.96 -5.11 -49.57
C GLY A 17 42.52 -4.55 -49.48
N GLY A 18 42.25 -3.31 -49.03
CA GLY A 18 42.47 -2.02 -49.72
C GLY A 18 41.23 -1.72 -50.60
N LEU A 19 40.57 -0.56 -50.69
CA LEU A 19 40.88 0.84 -50.36
C LEU A 19 39.55 1.65 -50.31
N ARG A 20 39.64 2.81 -49.67
CA ARG A 20 38.70 3.95 -49.61
C ARG A 20 38.18 4.44 -50.96
N ARG A 21 36.99 5.07 -50.97
CA ARG A 21 36.75 6.37 -51.66
C ARG A 21 35.73 7.24 -50.90
N LEU A 22 36.18 8.44 -50.53
CA LEU A 22 35.35 9.64 -50.33
C LEU A 22 34.95 10.21 -51.69
N CYS A 23 33.80 10.88 -51.76
CA CYS A 23 33.65 12.13 -52.52
C CYS A 23 32.54 12.99 -51.88
N ALA A 24 32.88 14.26 -51.65
CA ALA A 24 31.98 15.36 -51.33
C ALA A 24 31.83 16.26 -52.57
N ILE A 25 31.09 17.37 -52.38
CA ILE A 25 30.77 18.50 -53.30
C ILE A 25 29.38 18.33 -53.96
N GLY A 26 28.46 19.29 -53.92
CA GLY A 26 28.56 20.69 -53.50
C GLY A 26 27.18 21.38 -53.39
N ALA A 27 27.23 22.61 -52.90
CA ALA A 27 26.10 23.50 -52.68
C ALA A 27 25.81 24.39 -53.90
N THR A 28 24.55 24.78 -54.08
CA THR A 28 24.16 26.02 -54.77
C THR A 28 22.88 26.60 -54.18
N LEU A 29 22.97 27.86 -53.73
CA LEU A 29 21.87 28.77 -53.42
C LEU A 29 21.13 29.19 -54.69
N ALA A 30 19.83 29.47 -54.57
CA ALA A 30 19.17 30.53 -55.32
C ALA A 30 18.03 31.15 -54.48
N ALA A 31 18.14 32.46 -54.24
CA ALA A 31 17.10 33.30 -53.68
C ALA A 31 16.33 33.98 -54.83
N ALA A 32 15.01 34.11 -54.70
CA ALA A 32 14.22 35.09 -55.45
C ALA A 32 13.04 35.56 -54.60
N LEU A 33 12.81 36.87 -54.66
CA LEU A 33 11.98 37.69 -53.79
C LEU A 33 10.72 38.15 -54.56
N VAL A 34 9.64 38.39 -53.81
CA VAL A 34 8.46 39.26 -54.09
C VAL A 34 7.40 38.81 -55.10
N LEU A 35 6.16 38.61 -54.63
CA LEU A 35 4.97 39.46 -54.89
C LEU A 35 3.68 38.72 -54.50
N ALA A 36 2.97 39.24 -53.50
CA ALA A 36 1.54 38.96 -53.30
C ALA A 36 0.72 39.80 -54.28
N PRO A 37 -0.46 39.32 -54.69
CA PRO A 37 -1.67 40.04 -54.26
C PRO A 37 -2.89 39.15 -53.95
N ALA A 38 -3.71 39.67 -53.02
CA ALA A 38 -5.17 39.66 -52.91
C ALA A 38 -5.98 38.36 -53.13
N ALA A 39 -6.76 38.00 -52.10
CA ALA A 39 -7.95 37.14 -52.19
C ALA A 39 -9.14 37.88 -52.84
N PRO A 40 -10.17 37.18 -53.36
CA PRO A 40 -11.26 36.73 -52.47
C PRO A 40 -11.87 35.34 -52.77
N ASP A 41 -12.42 34.76 -51.69
CA ASP A 41 -13.53 33.79 -51.53
C ASP A 41 -13.89 32.78 -52.64
N ALA A 42 -13.79 31.48 -52.28
CA ALA A 42 -14.88 30.50 -52.41
C ALA A 42 -14.56 29.17 -51.69
N ALA A 43 -15.61 28.57 -51.16
CA ALA A 43 -15.66 27.42 -50.26
C ALA A 43 -15.16 26.07 -50.82
N GLY A 44 -14.68 25.20 -49.92
CA GLY A 44 -14.53 23.76 -50.15
C GLY A 44 -13.39 23.14 -49.34
N GLY A 45 -13.70 22.33 -48.33
CA GLY A 45 -12.75 21.89 -47.30
C GLY A 45 -11.81 20.74 -47.68
N ALA A 46 -10.70 20.63 -46.96
CA ALA A 46 -10.22 19.42 -46.26
C ALA A 46 -8.82 19.66 -45.65
N ALA A 47 -8.69 19.24 -44.38
CA ALA A 47 -7.50 18.73 -43.69
C ALA A 47 -6.23 19.60 -43.45
N GLU A 48 -5.80 19.50 -42.18
CA GLU A 48 -4.43 19.49 -41.64
C GLU A 48 -3.82 20.72 -40.93
N ALA A 49 -3.09 20.37 -39.86
CA ALA A 49 -2.16 21.12 -39.01
C ALA A 49 -2.70 21.96 -37.83
N ALA A 50 -2.39 21.46 -36.63
CA ALA A 50 -2.59 22.09 -35.32
C ALA A 50 -1.73 23.36 -35.13
N PRO A 51 -2.21 24.37 -34.39
CA PRO A 51 -1.36 25.43 -33.87
C PRO A 51 -1.01 25.25 -32.39
N ALA A 52 0.26 25.58 -32.14
CA ALA A 52 1.01 25.74 -30.91
C ALA A 52 0.24 26.13 -29.63
N ALA A 53 0.67 25.51 -28.53
CA ALA A 53 0.29 25.82 -27.16
C ALA A 53 0.70 27.25 -26.76
N ALA A 54 -0.27 28.00 -26.21
CA ALA A 54 -0.02 29.20 -25.41
C ALA A 54 -0.12 28.83 -23.91
N PRO A 55 0.65 29.50 -23.03
CA PRO A 55 0.90 29.04 -21.68
C PRO A 55 -0.29 29.36 -20.77
N VAL A 56 -0.82 28.34 -20.08
CA VAL A 56 -1.79 28.55 -19.02
C VAL A 56 -1.05 29.04 -17.78
N ALA A 57 -1.17 30.33 -17.50
CA ALA A 57 -0.73 30.95 -16.28
C ALA A 57 -1.48 30.35 -15.06
N ALA A 58 -0.67 29.96 -14.07
CA ALA A 58 -0.95 29.82 -12.65
C ALA A 58 -2.42 29.61 -12.21
N ARG A 59 -2.78 28.35 -11.95
CA ARG A 59 -3.69 28.04 -10.84
C ARG A 59 -2.88 28.07 -9.55
N ALA A 60 -3.12 29.07 -8.72
CA ALA A 60 -2.71 29.04 -7.34
C ALA A 60 -3.64 28.09 -6.54
N THR A 61 -3.02 27.33 -5.64
CA THR A 61 -3.60 26.71 -4.43
C THR A 61 -4.58 25.55 -4.60
N GLU A 62 -4.10 24.42 -5.12
CA GLU A 62 -4.42 23.10 -4.55
C GLU A 62 -3.12 22.56 -3.98
N THR A 63 -3.01 22.41 -2.66
CA THR A 63 -1.95 21.58 -2.09
C THR A 63 -2.10 20.19 -2.69
N ALA A 64 -1.17 19.80 -3.56
CA ALA A 64 -1.08 18.48 -4.16
C ALA A 64 -1.36 17.38 -3.13
N GLN A 65 -2.56 16.79 -3.20
CA GLN A 65 -2.90 15.71 -2.29
C GLN A 65 -2.26 14.44 -2.82
N THR A 66 -1.24 13.98 -2.10
CA THR A 66 -0.67 12.64 -2.24
C THR A 66 -1.79 11.62 -2.20
N THR A 67 -1.97 10.85 -3.27
CA THR A 67 -3.13 9.97 -3.49
C THR A 67 -3.47 9.15 -2.23
N PRO A 68 -4.72 9.20 -1.70
CA PRO A 68 -5.13 8.43 -0.53
C PRO A 68 -5.00 6.91 -0.73
N ALA A 69 -5.04 6.17 0.38
CA ALA A 69 -5.14 4.72 0.30
C ALA A 69 -6.43 4.33 -0.45
N THR A 70 -6.29 3.44 -1.43
CA THR A 70 -7.38 3.06 -2.33
C THR A 70 -7.77 1.61 -2.08
N PHE A 71 -9.05 1.40 -1.78
CA PHE A 71 -9.63 0.10 -1.47
C PHE A 71 -10.57 -0.31 -2.60
N PHE A 72 -10.48 -1.55 -3.03
CA PHE A 72 -11.39 -2.13 -4.01
C PHE A 72 -11.36 -3.65 -3.92
N ARG A 73 -12.34 -4.31 -4.52
CA ARG A 73 -12.37 -5.77 -4.65
C ARG A 73 -12.10 -6.16 -6.10
N VAL A 74 -11.18 -7.10 -6.29
CA VAL A 74 -10.86 -7.67 -7.60
C VAL A 74 -11.28 -9.13 -7.64
N ALA A 75 -11.74 -9.59 -8.80
CA ALA A 75 -12.09 -10.99 -9.04
C ALA A 75 -11.47 -11.55 -10.32
N ASN A 76 -11.32 -12.87 -10.35
CA ASN A 76 -10.96 -13.64 -11.54
C ASN A 76 -12.01 -14.74 -11.75
N PHE A 77 -12.53 -14.86 -12.97
CA PHE A 77 -13.51 -15.89 -13.29
C PHE A 77 -13.47 -16.31 -14.76
N ASN A 78 -13.00 -17.54 -15.02
CA ASN A 78 -13.28 -18.21 -16.28
C ASN A 78 -14.77 -18.60 -16.29
N VAL A 79 -15.54 -18.06 -17.23
CA VAL A 79 -17.01 -18.19 -17.26
C VAL A 79 -17.50 -19.37 -18.08
N LEU A 80 -16.59 -20.21 -18.60
CA LEU A 80 -16.84 -21.31 -19.52
C LEU A 80 -17.57 -20.86 -20.80
N GLY A 81 -16.91 -21.02 -21.95
CA GLY A 81 -17.38 -20.52 -23.24
C GLY A 81 -18.77 -21.01 -23.63
N ALA A 82 -19.50 -20.21 -24.41
CA ALA A 82 -20.81 -20.58 -24.90
C ALA A 82 -20.76 -21.81 -25.81
N ASP A 83 -19.70 -21.93 -26.62
CA ASP A 83 -19.41 -23.07 -27.52
C ASP A 83 -19.32 -24.42 -26.80
N HIS A 84 -18.81 -24.45 -25.57
CA HIS A 84 -18.75 -25.66 -24.75
C HIS A 84 -20.15 -26.28 -24.50
N THR A 85 -21.18 -25.43 -24.45
CA THR A 85 -22.58 -25.81 -24.17
C THR A 85 -23.48 -25.76 -25.41
N ALA A 86 -22.98 -25.25 -26.52
CA ALA A 86 -23.69 -25.22 -27.80
C ALA A 86 -23.81 -26.63 -28.40
N PRO A 87 -24.68 -26.86 -29.41
CA PRO A 87 -24.71 -28.12 -30.15
C PRO A 87 -23.32 -28.49 -30.68
N GLY A 88 -22.84 -29.69 -30.34
CA GLY A 88 -21.48 -30.16 -30.68
C GLY A 88 -20.41 -29.87 -29.61
N GLY A 89 -20.72 -29.09 -28.59
CA GLY A 89 -19.82 -28.79 -27.47
C GLY A 89 -19.58 -30.00 -26.54
N ASN A 90 -18.52 -29.90 -25.73
CA ASN A 90 -18.06 -30.97 -24.84
C ASN A 90 -18.76 -30.98 -23.45
N ARG A 91 -19.62 -30.00 -23.15
CA ARG A 91 -20.39 -29.91 -21.89
C ARG A 91 -21.88 -30.22 -22.13
N LYS A 92 -22.16 -31.43 -22.61
CA LYS A 92 -23.53 -31.89 -22.87
C LYS A 92 -24.38 -31.87 -21.59
N GLY A 93 -25.61 -31.36 -21.70
CA GLY A 93 -26.57 -31.27 -20.59
C GLY A 93 -26.35 -30.09 -19.63
N TRP A 94 -25.35 -29.25 -19.88
CA TRP A 94 -25.19 -27.99 -19.17
C TRP A 94 -26.09 -26.91 -19.75
N ASP A 95 -26.47 -25.95 -18.91
CA ASP A 95 -27.26 -24.80 -19.37
C ASP A 95 -26.47 -23.95 -20.40
N PRO A 96 -27.16 -23.32 -21.37
CA PRO A 96 -26.52 -22.45 -22.35
C PRO A 96 -25.70 -21.34 -21.72
N GLY A 97 -24.63 -20.90 -22.40
CA GLY A 97 -23.75 -19.82 -21.93
C GLY A 97 -24.49 -18.54 -21.49
N VAL A 98 -25.55 -18.15 -22.19
CA VAL A 98 -26.40 -16.99 -21.82
C VAL A 98 -27.06 -17.19 -20.46
N VAL A 99 -27.65 -18.37 -20.19
CA VAL A 99 -28.28 -18.69 -18.89
C VAL A 99 -27.24 -18.73 -17.78
N ARG A 100 -26.05 -19.27 -18.06
CA ARG A 100 -24.94 -19.26 -17.10
C ARG A 100 -24.45 -17.83 -16.83
N MET A 101 -24.52 -16.93 -17.81
CA MET A 101 -24.14 -15.52 -17.60
C MET A 101 -25.04 -14.79 -16.60
N ASP A 102 -26.34 -15.11 -16.54
CA ASP A 102 -27.25 -14.58 -15.51
C ASP A 102 -26.78 -14.97 -14.10
N ARG A 103 -26.25 -16.20 -13.95
CA ARG A 103 -25.67 -16.68 -12.69
C ARG A 103 -24.35 -15.99 -12.37
N VAL A 104 -23.51 -15.76 -13.37
CA VAL A 104 -22.27 -14.96 -13.20
C VAL A 104 -22.63 -13.57 -12.69
N VAL A 105 -23.57 -12.86 -13.32
CA VAL A 105 -24.01 -11.53 -12.85
C VAL A 105 -24.57 -11.59 -11.42
N THR A 106 -25.33 -12.64 -11.08
CA THR A 106 -25.82 -12.86 -9.72
C THR A 106 -24.67 -13.01 -8.72
N LEU A 107 -23.63 -13.79 -9.08
CA LEU A 107 -22.42 -13.95 -8.26
C LEU A 107 -21.67 -12.62 -8.10
N LEU A 108 -21.54 -11.82 -9.15
CA LEU A 108 -20.86 -10.53 -9.07
C LEU A 108 -21.65 -9.54 -8.20
N LYS A 109 -22.98 -9.51 -8.30
CA LYS A 109 -23.83 -8.67 -7.44
C LYS A 109 -23.74 -9.11 -5.96
N ASP A 110 -23.69 -10.41 -5.70
CA ASP A 110 -23.56 -10.98 -4.35
C ASP A 110 -22.15 -10.77 -3.75
N LYS A 111 -21.10 -10.95 -4.56
CA LYS A 111 -19.69 -10.84 -4.11
C LYS A 111 -19.12 -9.43 -4.23
N GLY A 112 -19.78 -8.52 -4.95
CA GLY A 112 -19.43 -7.12 -5.10
C GLY A 112 -17.98 -6.82 -5.47
N PRO A 113 -17.38 -7.44 -6.51
CA PRO A 113 -16.11 -6.96 -7.04
C PRO A 113 -16.30 -5.65 -7.81
N ASP A 114 -15.25 -4.83 -7.84
CA ASP A 114 -15.19 -3.58 -8.60
C ASP A 114 -14.52 -3.77 -9.97
N VAL A 115 -13.65 -4.79 -10.09
CA VAL A 115 -12.96 -5.19 -11.32
C VAL A 115 -12.94 -6.72 -11.42
N VAL A 116 -13.14 -7.27 -12.62
CA VAL A 116 -13.16 -8.71 -12.89
C VAL A 116 -12.39 -9.03 -14.17
N GLY A 117 -11.48 -10.00 -14.11
CA GLY A 117 -10.90 -10.64 -15.28
C GLY A 117 -11.78 -11.82 -15.71
N PHE A 118 -12.30 -11.78 -16.94
CA PHE A 118 -13.11 -12.84 -17.52
C PHE A 118 -12.33 -13.62 -18.59
N GLN A 119 -12.34 -14.94 -18.48
CA GLN A 119 -11.83 -15.85 -19.51
C GLN A 119 -13.00 -16.64 -20.12
N GLU A 120 -12.86 -17.02 -21.39
CA GLU A 120 -13.91 -17.66 -22.20
C GLU A 120 -15.22 -16.87 -22.29
N PHE A 121 -15.14 -15.55 -22.16
CA PHE A 121 -16.26 -14.61 -22.20
C PHE A 121 -16.70 -14.33 -23.64
N GLN A 122 -17.35 -15.32 -24.26
CA GLN A 122 -17.71 -15.30 -25.67
C GLN A 122 -18.85 -14.30 -25.99
N PRO A 123 -19.04 -13.92 -27.27
CA PRO A 123 -19.96 -12.84 -27.65
C PRO A 123 -21.40 -12.98 -27.09
N PRO A 124 -22.05 -14.17 -27.10
CA PRO A 124 -23.39 -14.29 -26.49
C PRO A 124 -23.41 -13.99 -24.99
N GLN A 125 -22.36 -14.36 -24.27
CA GLN A 125 -22.21 -14.05 -22.84
C GLN A 125 -21.92 -12.57 -22.63
N ALA A 126 -21.07 -11.97 -23.48
CA ALA A 126 -20.78 -10.54 -23.42
C ALA A 126 -22.02 -9.67 -23.70
N THR A 127 -22.85 -10.03 -24.68
CA THR A 127 -24.15 -9.39 -24.94
C THR A 127 -25.05 -9.50 -23.71
N ARG A 128 -25.19 -10.70 -23.15
CA ARG A 128 -26.04 -10.91 -21.98
C ARG A 128 -25.55 -10.13 -20.75
N PHE A 129 -24.25 -10.07 -20.54
CA PHE A 129 -23.67 -9.26 -19.46
C PHE A 129 -23.99 -7.77 -19.65
N ALA A 130 -23.83 -7.25 -20.87
CA ALA A 130 -24.16 -5.85 -21.19
C ALA A 130 -25.66 -5.54 -20.97
N GLU A 131 -26.55 -6.46 -21.35
CA GLU A 131 -28.00 -6.33 -21.08
C GLU A 131 -28.31 -6.25 -19.57
N LEU A 132 -27.63 -7.06 -18.75
CA LEU A 132 -27.92 -7.19 -17.32
C LEU A 132 -27.25 -6.12 -16.45
N MET A 133 -26.10 -5.60 -16.89
CA MET A 133 -25.30 -4.63 -16.13
C MET A 133 -25.44 -3.21 -16.68
N GLY A 134 -25.85 -3.05 -17.94
CA GLY A 134 -26.03 -1.76 -18.59
C GLY A 134 -24.77 -0.88 -18.48
N THR A 135 -24.96 0.42 -18.28
CA THR A 135 -23.86 1.40 -18.15
C THR A 135 -23.17 1.38 -16.79
N SER A 136 -23.66 0.60 -15.83
CA SER A 136 -23.02 0.48 -14.51
C SER A 136 -21.70 -0.30 -14.58
N TRP A 137 -21.46 -1.02 -15.68
CA TRP A 137 -20.22 -1.72 -15.95
C TRP A 137 -19.76 -1.47 -17.38
N GLN A 138 -18.45 -1.44 -17.57
CA GLN A 138 -17.81 -1.46 -18.88
C GLN A 138 -16.94 -2.70 -19.02
N THR A 139 -16.66 -3.08 -20.26
CA THR A 139 -15.74 -4.19 -20.57
C THR A 139 -14.78 -3.79 -21.68
N TYR A 140 -13.56 -4.31 -21.62
CA TYR A 140 -12.59 -4.19 -22.69
C TYR A 140 -11.87 -5.53 -22.92
N PRO A 141 -11.72 -6.00 -24.18
CA PRO A 141 -12.21 -5.37 -25.42
C PRO A 141 -13.73 -5.49 -25.59
N GLY A 142 -14.36 -6.44 -24.88
CA GLY A 142 -15.81 -6.63 -24.91
C GLY A 142 -16.35 -6.95 -26.32
N LEU A 143 -17.57 -6.49 -26.60
CA LEU A 143 -18.27 -6.67 -27.88
C LEU A 143 -17.75 -5.75 -28.99
N ASN A 144 -17.36 -4.52 -28.64
CA ASN A 144 -17.06 -3.46 -29.59
C ASN A 144 -15.56 -3.31 -29.79
N ASN A 145 -14.97 -4.23 -30.56
CA ASN A 145 -13.55 -4.28 -30.82
C ASN A 145 -13.27 -4.32 -32.34
N PRO A 146 -12.45 -3.42 -32.90
CA PRO A 146 -12.08 -3.42 -34.33
C PRO A 146 -11.47 -4.74 -34.81
N ALA A 147 -10.88 -5.50 -33.90
CA ALA A 147 -10.28 -6.81 -34.14
C ALA A 147 -11.26 -7.99 -34.07
N GLY A 148 -12.56 -7.74 -33.88
CA GLY A 148 -13.58 -8.74 -33.58
C GLY A 148 -13.76 -8.98 -32.07
N PRO A 149 -14.90 -9.57 -31.66
CA PRO A 149 -15.22 -9.73 -30.25
C PRO A 149 -14.22 -10.63 -29.54
N SER A 150 -13.79 -10.23 -28.35
CA SER A 150 -12.79 -10.96 -27.56
C SER A 150 -13.45 -12.01 -26.69
N VAL A 151 -12.79 -13.17 -26.52
CA VAL A 151 -13.17 -14.18 -25.51
C VAL A 151 -12.47 -13.96 -24.16
N ASN A 152 -11.64 -12.92 -24.06
CA ASN A 152 -10.99 -12.48 -22.83
C ASN A 152 -11.28 -11.00 -22.62
N SER A 153 -11.87 -10.64 -21.49
CA SER A 153 -12.22 -9.25 -21.21
C SER A 153 -11.94 -8.89 -19.75
N ILE A 154 -11.62 -7.62 -19.51
CA ILE A 154 -11.66 -7.03 -18.18
C ILE A 154 -12.96 -6.26 -18.07
N GLY A 155 -13.73 -6.50 -17.01
CA GLY A 155 -14.93 -5.73 -16.66
C GLY A 155 -14.71 -4.91 -15.40
N TRP A 156 -15.26 -3.69 -15.34
CA TRP A 156 -15.20 -2.84 -14.14
C TRP A 156 -16.49 -2.06 -13.90
N SER A 157 -16.73 -1.76 -12.63
CA SER A 157 -17.80 -0.86 -12.18
C SER A 157 -17.47 0.59 -12.51
N THR A 158 -18.32 1.26 -13.30
CA THR A 158 -18.12 2.66 -13.72
C THR A 158 -18.33 3.66 -12.58
N ALA A 159 -18.98 3.23 -11.49
CA ALA A 159 -19.10 4.04 -10.28
C ALA A 159 -17.75 4.20 -9.56
N VAL A 160 -16.85 3.21 -9.70
CA VAL A 160 -15.57 3.17 -8.98
C VAL A 160 -14.40 3.53 -9.89
N TRP A 161 -14.47 3.17 -11.17
CA TRP A 161 -13.35 3.28 -12.08
C TRP A 161 -13.72 3.96 -13.40
N THR A 162 -12.81 4.80 -13.88
CA THR A 162 -12.83 5.38 -15.22
C THR A 162 -11.67 4.81 -16.04
N LEU A 163 -11.94 4.45 -17.30
CA LEU A 163 -10.91 3.99 -18.22
C LEU A 163 -10.01 5.16 -18.65
N VAL A 164 -8.70 4.98 -18.52
CA VAL A 164 -7.68 5.94 -18.98
C VAL A 164 -7.04 5.45 -20.27
N GLU A 165 -6.62 4.18 -20.29
CA GLU A 165 -5.91 3.58 -21.42
C GLU A 165 -6.28 2.11 -21.56
N ALA A 166 -6.29 1.60 -22.79
CA ALA A 166 -6.57 0.20 -23.07
C ALA A 166 -5.74 -0.30 -24.24
N ARG A 167 -5.21 -1.52 -24.13
CA ARG A 167 -4.48 -2.20 -25.21
C ARG A 167 -4.63 -3.71 -25.12
N THR A 168 -4.28 -4.41 -26.20
CA THR A 168 -4.23 -5.87 -26.21
C THR A 168 -2.82 -6.38 -26.49
N ILE A 169 -2.47 -7.50 -25.86
CA ILE A 169 -1.18 -8.17 -25.98
C ILE A 169 -1.38 -9.51 -26.71
N PRO A 170 -0.64 -9.80 -27.78
CA PRO A 170 -0.82 -11.02 -28.59
C PRO A 170 -0.11 -12.22 -27.92
N ILE A 171 -0.70 -12.79 -26.88
CA ILE A 171 -0.14 -13.92 -26.14
C ILE A 171 -0.29 -15.22 -26.96
N PRO A 172 0.77 -16.04 -27.14
CA PRO A 172 0.68 -17.33 -27.81
C PRO A 172 -0.37 -18.24 -27.17
N TYR A 173 -1.22 -18.84 -28.00
CA TYR A 173 -2.28 -19.75 -27.58
C TYR A 173 -2.09 -21.13 -28.25
N PHE A 174 -3.18 -21.82 -28.62
CA PHE A 174 -3.08 -23.10 -29.33
C PHE A 174 -2.29 -22.97 -30.64
N ASP A 175 -1.40 -23.94 -30.88
CA ASP A 175 -0.51 -24.01 -32.05
C ASP A 175 0.38 -22.76 -32.23
N GLY A 176 0.59 -21.97 -31.17
CA GLY A 176 1.34 -20.71 -31.20
C GLY A 176 0.59 -19.55 -31.84
N VAL A 177 -0.67 -19.73 -32.24
CA VAL A 177 -1.51 -18.66 -32.80
C VAL A 177 -1.81 -17.64 -31.70
N PRO A 178 -1.50 -16.35 -31.88
CA PRO A 178 -1.69 -15.36 -30.83
C PRO A 178 -3.16 -15.09 -30.53
N SER A 179 -3.49 -15.02 -29.24
CA SER A 179 -4.76 -14.51 -28.72
C SER A 179 -4.55 -13.15 -28.05
N ARG A 180 -5.46 -12.20 -28.31
CA ARG A 180 -5.35 -10.81 -27.86
C ARG A 180 -5.88 -10.66 -26.43
N MET A 181 -4.96 -10.60 -25.46
CA MET A 181 -5.27 -10.46 -24.03
C MET A 181 -5.34 -8.98 -23.62
N PRO A 182 -6.40 -8.52 -22.93
CA PRO A 182 -6.55 -7.11 -22.59
C PRO A 182 -5.68 -6.66 -21.42
N ALA A 183 -5.14 -5.45 -21.54
CA ALA A 183 -4.61 -4.63 -20.46
C ALA A 183 -5.35 -3.27 -20.43
N VAL A 184 -5.77 -2.82 -19.26
CA VAL A 184 -6.43 -1.52 -19.07
C VAL A 184 -5.80 -0.75 -17.92
N LEU A 185 -5.62 0.55 -18.11
CA LEU A 185 -5.32 1.51 -17.05
C LEU A 185 -6.64 2.11 -16.57
N LEU A 186 -6.97 1.89 -15.32
CA LEU A 186 -8.15 2.46 -14.69
C LEU A 186 -7.74 3.51 -13.65
N GLU A 187 -8.48 4.61 -13.58
CA GLU A 187 -8.38 5.63 -12.54
C GLU A 187 -9.55 5.49 -11.57
N ASN A 188 -9.25 5.42 -10.27
CA ASN A 188 -10.27 5.33 -9.24
C ASN A 188 -10.97 6.68 -9.07
N ASN A 189 -12.29 6.71 -9.22
CA ASN A 189 -13.08 7.95 -9.20
C ASN A 189 -13.04 8.66 -7.83
N GLY A 190 -12.81 7.93 -6.73
CA GLY A 190 -12.82 8.48 -5.38
C GLY A 190 -11.46 9.00 -4.90
N THR A 191 -10.36 8.41 -5.39
CA THR A 191 -9.01 8.72 -4.92
C THR A 191 -8.08 9.29 -5.99
N GLY A 192 -8.44 9.17 -7.28
CA GLY A 192 -7.55 9.47 -8.41
C GLY A 192 -6.43 8.45 -8.61
N ARG A 193 -6.41 7.35 -7.84
CA ARG A 193 -5.37 6.31 -7.96
C ARG A 193 -5.53 5.57 -9.28
N ARG A 194 -4.45 5.53 -10.07
CA ARG A 194 -4.37 4.72 -11.28
C ARG A 194 -3.81 3.33 -10.99
N VAL A 195 -4.34 2.32 -11.70
CA VAL A 195 -3.92 0.92 -11.61
C VAL A 195 -4.02 0.26 -12.98
N TRP A 196 -2.98 -0.47 -13.37
CA TRP A 196 -3.03 -1.33 -14.53
C TRP A 196 -3.61 -2.70 -14.17
N PHE A 197 -4.55 -3.18 -14.99
CA PHE A 197 -5.11 -4.52 -14.91
C PHE A 197 -4.80 -5.27 -16.20
N PHE A 198 -4.30 -6.49 -16.09
CA PHE A 198 -4.05 -7.39 -17.22
C PHE A 198 -4.79 -8.69 -16.99
N ASN A 199 -5.44 -9.20 -18.03
CA ASN A 199 -6.20 -10.44 -17.93
C ASN A 199 -5.75 -11.42 -19.02
N THR A 200 -5.32 -12.62 -18.62
CA THR A 200 -4.87 -13.65 -19.56
C THR A 200 -5.65 -14.96 -19.45
N HIS A 201 -5.66 -15.69 -20.56
CA HIS A 201 -6.07 -17.09 -20.60
C HIS A 201 -5.01 -17.87 -21.40
N ASN A 202 -4.16 -18.64 -20.73
CA ASN A 202 -3.09 -19.39 -21.39
C ASN A 202 -3.60 -20.75 -21.89
N PRO A 203 -2.99 -21.37 -22.91
CA PRO A 203 -3.51 -22.62 -23.48
C PRO A 203 -3.33 -23.81 -22.52
N ALA A 204 -4.40 -24.60 -22.37
CA ALA A 204 -4.35 -25.92 -21.75
C ALA A 204 -3.72 -26.95 -22.71
N ASP A 205 -3.44 -28.17 -22.23
CA ASP A 205 -2.90 -29.25 -23.07
C ASP A 205 -3.99 -29.98 -23.89
N THR A 206 -5.18 -29.40 -24.03
CA THR A 206 -6.34 -30.01 -24.69
C THR A 206 -6.17 -30.18 -26.21
N ARG A 207 -5.19 -29.51 -26.82
CA ARG A 207 -4.80 -29.65 -28.24
C ARG A 207 -3.37 -30.16 -28.42
N GLY A 208 -2.84 -30.87 -27.41
CA GLY A 208 -1.45 -31.32 -27.36
C GLY A 208 -0.61 -30.49 -26.38
N PRO A 209 0.68 -30.82 -26.20
CA PRO A 209 1.55 -30.16 -25.24
C PRO A 209 1.66 -28.65 -25.50
N ALA A 210 1.29 -27.83 -24.52
CA ALA A 210 1.22 -26.38 -24.65
C ALA A 210 2.16 -25.61 -23.69
N GLN A 211 3.06 -26.30 -22.97
CA GLN A 211 3.98 -25.68 -22.00
C GLN A 211 4.81 -24.56 -22.61
N GLN A 212 5.38 -24.76 -23.81
CA GLN A 212 6.17 -23.75 -24.50
C GLN A 212 5.39 -22.45 -24.77
N TRP A 213 4.07 -22.54 -24.95
CA TRP A 213 3.20 -21.38 -25.15
C TRP A 213 2.84 -20.71 -23.82
N ARG A 214 2.67 -21.49 -22.75
CA ARG A 214 2.52 -20.98 -21.38
C ARG A 214 3.78 -20.20 -20.97
N ASP A 215 4.96 -20.79 -21.15
CA ASP A 215 6.25 -20.18 -20.81
C ASP A 215 6.47 -18.86 -21.57
N ALA A 216 6.20 -18.85 -22.88
CA ALA A 216 6.26 -17.64 -23.69
C ALA A 216 5.26 -16.57 -23.20
N GLY A 217 4.04 -16.99 -22.85
CA GLY A 217 3.03 -16.10 -22.27
C GLY A 217 3.45 -15.50 -20.93
N PHE A 218 4.08 -16.29 -20.04
CA PHE A 218 4.59 -15.81 -18.76
C PHE A 218 5.72 -14.80 -18.95
N ALA A 219 6.63 -15.06 -19.89
CA ALA A 219 7.70 -14.12 -20.24
C ALA A 219 7.13 -12.79 -20.78
N MET A 220 6.07 -12.84 -21.59
CA MET A 220 5.39 -11.64 -22.08
C MET A 220 4.64 -10.89 -20.96
N GLU A 221 4.04 -11.60 -20.01
CA GLU A 221 3.42 -10.99 -18.82
C GLU A 221 4.45 -10.26 -17.97
N VAL A 222 5.61 -10.90 -17.72
CA VAL A 222 6.75 -10.29 -17.02
C VAL A 222 7.26 -9.05 -17.76
N ALA A 223 7.44 -9.15 -19.09
CA ALA A 223 7.87 -8.03 -19.91
C ALA A 223 6.88 -6.86 -19.85
N LEU A 224 5.57 -7.14 -19.92
CA LEU A 224 4.53 -6.13 -19.81
C LEU A 224 4.55 -5.42 -18.44
N ALA A 225 4.64 -6.17 -17.34
CA ALA A 225 4.69 -5.59 -16.01
C ALA A 225 5.92 -4.67 -15.83
N ASN A 226 7.07 -5.09 -16.36
CA ASN A 226 8.31 -4.31 -16.29
C ASN A 226 8.27 -3.07 -17.21
N GLU A 227 7.72 -3.19 -18.42
CA GLU A 227 7.48 -2.06 -19.32
C GLU A 227 6.57 -1.02 -18.65
N LEU A 228 5.43 -1.45 -18.11
CA LEU A 228 4.47 -0.58 -17.47
C LEU A 228 5.04 0.09 -16.21
N ARG A 229 5.82 -0.63 -15.40
CA ARG A 229 6.51 -0.04 -14.25
C ARG A 229 7.48 1.07 -14.68
N ALA A 230 8.20 0.87 -15.79
CA ALA A 230 9.14 1.86 -16.30
C ALA A 230 8.43 3.07 -16.91
N ALA A 231 7.36 2.84 -17.67
CA ALA A 231 6.58 3.90 -18.32
C ALA A 231 5.68 4.69 -17.36
N TYR A 232 5.16 4.03 -16.33
CA TYR A 232 4.26 4.60 -15.31
C TYR A 232 4.80 4.34 -13.89
N PRO A 233 5.90 4.99 -13.48
CA PRO A 233 6.46 4.81 -12.14
C PRO A 233 5.41 5.10 -11.05
N GLY A 234 5.27 4.17 -10.10
CA GLY A 234 4.31 4.28 -8.99
C GLY A 234 2.85 3.96 -9.34
N VAL A 235 2.57 3.46 -10.55
CA VAL A 235 1.27 2.88 -10.91
C VAL A 235 1.33 1.36 -10.70
N PRO A 236 0.53 0.79 -9.77
CA PRO A 236 0.54 -0.64 -9.53
C PRO A 236 0.00 -1.45 -10.71
N PHE A 237 0.40 -2.72 -10.80
CA PHE A 237 -0.05 -3.65 -11.82
C PHE A 237 -0.67 -4.90 -11.18
N ILE A 238 -1.87 -5.25 -11.64
CA ILE A 238 -2.62 -6.44 -11.21
C ILE A 238 -2.82 -7.36 -12.42
N SER A 239 -2.40 -8.61 -12.28
CA SER A 239 -2.62 -9.65 -13.29
C SER A 239 -3.67 -10.64 -12.81
N LEU A 240 -4.64 -10.88 -13.67
CA LEU A 240 -5.75 -11.81 -13.51
C LEU A 240 -5.64 -12.87 -14.60
N GLY A 241 -6.18 -14.05 -14.36
CA GLY A 241 -6.33 -15.01 -15.44
C GLY A 241 -6.39 -16.46 -15.00
N ASP A 242 -6.92 -17.26 -15.91
CA ASP A 242 -6.70 -18.70 -15.96
C ASP A 242 -5.40 -18.98 -16.72
N LYS A 243 -4.37 -19.38 -15.97
CA LYS A 243 -3.03 -19.61 -16.51
C LYS A 243 -2.85 -21.03 -17.02
N ASN A 244 -3.84 -21.91 -16.83
CA ASN A 244 -3.79 -23.33 -17.18
C ASN A 244 -2.51 -24.05 -16.73
N GLU A 245 -1.87 -23.54 -15.68
CA GLU A 245 -0.60 -24.03 -15.15
C GLU A 245 -0.79 -24.56 -13.74
N ARG A 246 -0.49 -25.83 -13.55
CA ARG A 246 -0.67 -26.52 -12.28
C ARG A 246 0.67 -26.58 -11.55
N GLY A 247 0.72 -26.06 -10.34
CA GLY A 247 1.90 -26.18 -9.48
C GLY A 247 2.65 -24.87 -9.31
N SER A 248 3.98 -24.94 -9.24
CA SER A 248 4.87 -23.82 -8.90
C SER A 248 5.18 -22.87 -10.05
N ASP A 249 5.03 -23.32 -11.29
CA ASP A 249 5.84 -22.80 -12.39
C ASP A 249 5.41 -21.39 -12.80
N TYR A 250 4.10 -21.14 -12.90
CA TYR A 250 3.59 -19.79 -13.13
C TYR A 250 4.06 -18.79 -12.07
N TYR A 251 3.81 -19.10 -10.79
CA TYR A 251 4.13 -18.19 -9.69
C TYR A 251 5.64 -17.93 -9.64
N CYS A 252 6.46 -18.98 -9.73
CA CYS A 252 7.91 -18.87 -9.61
C CYS A 252 8.62 -18.30 -10.84
N VAL A 253 7.93 -18.16 -11.98
CA VAL A 253 8.42 -17.36 -13.11
C VAL A 253 7.99 -15.90 -12.95
N VAL A 254 6.69 -15.67 -12.71
CA VAL A 254 6.12 -14.31 -12.77
C VAL A 254 6.42 -13.49 -11.53
N ALA A 255 6.30 -14.05 -10.33
CA ALA A 255 6.53 -13.32 -9.08
C ALA A 255 7.93 -12.70 -8.98
N PRO A 256 9.05 -13.45 -9.19
CA PRO A 256 10.38 -12.85 -9.19
C PRO A 256 10.64 -11.98 -10.42
N GLY A 257 10.16 -12.36 -11.61
CA GLY A 257 10.44 -11.64 -12.86
C GLY A 257 9.75 -10.27 -12.94
N ALA A 258 8.58 -10.15 -12.32
CA ALA A 258 7.75 -8.95 -12.34
C ALA A 258 7.64 -8.27 -10.97
N ASP A 259 8.40 -8.66 -9.95
CA ASP A 259 8.29 -8.12 -8.58
C ASP A 259 6.85 -8.10 -8.03
N MET A 260 6.19 -9.26 -8.10
CA MET A 260 4.78 -9.45 -7.73
C MET A 260 4.62 -10.50 -6.62
N TRP A 261 3.43 -10.54 -6.03
CA TRP A 261 2.96 -11.64 -5.18
C TRP A 261 1.52 -12.02 -5.54
N SER A 262 1.03 -13.12 -4.97
CA SER A 262 -0.34 -13.59 -5.18
C SER A 262 -1.24 -13.23 -3.99
N ALA A 263 -2.50 -12.91 -4.27
CA ALA A 263 -3.54 -12.81 -3.25
C ALA A 263 -3.76 -14.13 -2.47
N SER A 264 -3.36 -15.26 -3.04
CA SER A 264 -3.44 -16.59 -2.42
C SER A 264 -2.22 -16.95 -1.56
N GLY A 265 -1.21 -16.08 -1.47
CA GLY A 265 0.02 -16.26 -0.68
C GLY A 265 1.24 -16.64 -1.54
N GLY A 266 2.19 -17.35 -0.92
CA GLY A 266 3.51 -17.63 -1.51
C GLY A 266 4.51 -16.50 -1.28
N TYR A 267 5.79 -16.79 -1.51
CA TYR A 267 6.86 -15.79 -1.40
C TYR A 267 8.04 -16.07 -2.32
N VAL A 268 8.82 -15.01 -2.52
CA VAL A 268 10.11 -15.01 -3.19
C VAL A 268 11.11 -14.31 -2.27
N ASP A 269 12.21 -14.99 -1.95
CA ASP A 269 13.34 -14.44 -1.20
C ASP A 269 14.66 -14.86 -1.87
N GLY A 270 15.35 -13.89 -2.50
CA GLY A 270 16.51 -14.16 -3.32
C GLY A 270 16.21 -15.19 -4.42
N SER A 271 16.92 -16.32 -4.41
CA SER A 271 16.69 -17.44 -5.35
C SER A 271 15.62 -18.42 -4.88
N THR A 272 15.07 -18.25 -3.68
CA THR A 272 14.05 -19.15 -3.12
C THR A 272 12.68 -18.67 -3.56
N CYS A 273 11.92 -19.56 -4.21
CA CYS A 273 10.52 -19.33 -4.52
C CYS A 273 9.67 -20.44 -3.89
N GLN A 274 8.64 -20.03 -3.16
CA GLN A 274 7.63 -20.94 -2.63
C GLN A 274 6.25 -20.48 -3.11
N PRO A 275 5.59 -21.23 -4.01
CA PRO A 275 4.24 -20.88 -4.44
C PRO A 275 3.22 -21.08 -3.31
N PRO A 276 2.05 -20.43 -3.39
CA PRO A 276 0.97 -20.72 -2.47
C PRO A 276 0.47 -22.17 -2.58
N ALA A 277 0.06 -22.74 -1.45
CA ALA A 277 -0.48 -24.10 -1.40
C ALA A 277 -1.84 -24.21 -2.12
N GLY A 278 -2.13 -25.37 -2.71
CA GLY A 278 -3.43 -25.67 -3.30
C GLY A 278 -3.52 -25.61 -4.84
N GLY A 279 -2.42 -25.29 -5.53
CA GLY A 279 -2.25 -25.54 -6.98
C GLY A 279 -3.34 -24.94 -7.87
N ALA A 280 -3.77 -23.71 -7.58
CA ALA A 280 -4.75 -23.00 -8.41
C ALA A 280 -4.16 -22.70 -9.80
N ILE A 281 -4.97 -22.83 -10.84
CA ILE A 281 -4.63 -22.38 -12.21
C ILE A 281 -5.15 -20.96 -12.47
N ASP A 282 -6.10 -20.51 -11.64
CA ASP A 282 -6.68 -19.18 -11.64
C ASP A 282 -5.97 -18.28 -10.64
N TRP A 283 -5.47 -17.13 -11.11
CA TRP A 283 -4.58 -16.28 -10.31
C TRP A 283 -5.10 -14.84 -10.19
N ILE A 284 -4.81 -14.25 -9.02
CA ILE A 284 -4.87 -12.81 -8.77
C ILE A 284 -3.49 -12.42 -8.24
N MET A 285 -2.68 -11.83 -9.11
CA MET A 285 -1.34 -11.34 -8.80
C MET A 285 -1.34 -9.83 -8.72
N GLY A 286 -0.50 -9.25 -7.87
CA GLY A 286 -0.27 -7.81 -7.80
C GLY A 286 1.20 -7.49 -7.59
N THR A 287 1.66 -6.34 -8.07
CA THR A 287 2.95 -5.77 -7.65
C THR A 287 3.00 -5.58 -6.13
N LYS A 288 4.20 -5.52 -5.54
CA LYS A 288 4.40 -5.49 -4.08
C LYS A 288 3.82 -4.26 -3.34
N ASP A 289 3.30 -3.30 -4.08
CA ASP A 289 2.52 -2.15 -3.60
C ASP A 289 1.00 -2.38 -3.59
N VAL A 290 0.52 -3.55 -4.06
CA VAL A 290 -0.87 -4.00 -3.97
C VAL A 290 -1.02 -5.02 -2.84
N PHE A 291 -1.63 -4.63 -1.73
CA PHE A 291 -1.81 -5.52 -0.59
C PHE A 291 -3.17 -6.20 -0.65
N PHE A 292 -3.19 -7.52 -0.52
CA PHE A 292 -4.43 -8.28 -0.51
C PHE A 292 -4.88 -8.63 0.90
N ASN A 293 -6.18 -8.54 1.15
CA ASN A 293 -6.81 -9.15 2.31
C ASN A 293 -8.10 -9.86 1.89
N GLY A 294 -8.45 -10.95 2.59
CA GLY A 294 -9.68 -11.69 2.32
C GLY A 294 -9.75 -12.35 0.94
N TYR A 295 -8.76 -13.19 0.61
CA TYR A 295 -8.82 -14.06 -0.58
C TYR A 295 -9.82 -15.20 -0.39
N THR A 296 -10.76 -15.32 -1.32
CA THR A 296 -11.83 -16.32 -1.26
C THR A 296 -11.94 -17.08 -2.57
N ARG A 297 -11.94 -18.41 -2.46
CA ARG A 297 -12.33 -19.35 -3.53
C ARG A 297 -13.79 -19.75 -3.33
N VAL A 298 -14.66 -19.34 -4.24
CA VAL A 298 -16.08 -19.73 -4.22
C VAL A 298 -16.28 -20.94 -5.11
N TRP A 299 -16.51 -22.11 -4.49
CA TRP A 299 -16.81 -23.35 -5.19
C TRP A 299 -17.92 -24.11 -4.47
N ASN A 300 -19.16 -23.81 -4.86
CA ASN A 300 -20.37 -24.45 -4.34
C ASN A 300 -21.23 -24.96 -5.51
N LYS A 301 -22.37 -25.60 -5.21
CA LYS A 301 -23.28 -26.15 -6.24
C LYS A 301 -23.68 -25.10 -7.28
N PHE A 302 -23.92 -23.85 -6.87
CA PHE A 302 -24.31 -22.77 -7.78
C PHE A 302 -23.17 -22.41 -8.75
N VAL A 303 -21.95 -22.26 -8.24
CA VAL A 303 -20.78 -22.01 -9.09
C VAL A 303 -20.49 -23.19 -10.01
N SER A 304 -20.55 -24.44 -9.52
CA SER A 304 -20.30 -25.62 -10.36
C SER A 304 -21.36 -25.87 -11.44
N GLN A 305 -22.53 -25.23 -11.34
CA GLN A 305 -23.55 -25.20 -12.40
C GLN A 305 -23.39 -23.99 -13.33
N THR A 306 -22.51 -23.05 -13.00
CA THR A 306 -22.27 -21.80 -13.72
C THR A 306 -21.01 -21.90 -14.59
N SER A 307 -19.94 -22.45 -14.03
CA SER A 307 -18.64 -22.64 -14.68
C SER A 307 -17.98 -23.90 -14.12
N ASP A 308 -17.04 -24.45 -14.89
CA ASP A 308 -16.11 -25.47 -14.42
C ASP A 308 -14.91 -24.89 -13.64
N HIS A 309 -14.80 -23.56 -13.57
CA HIS A 309 -13.83 -22.86 -12.74
C HIS A 309 -14.46 -22.21 -11.51
N PRO A 310 -13.73 -22.12 -10.39
CA PRO A 310 -14.15 -21.34 -9.24
C PRO A 310 -14.17 -19.85 -9.55
N LEU A 311 -15.05 -19.11 -8.89
CA LEU A 311 -14.91 -17.67 -8.77
C LEU A 311 -13.90 -17.37 -7.66
N TYR A 312 -12.87 -16.59 -8.00
CA TYR A 312 -11.91 -16.08 -7.04
C TYR A 312 -12.09 -14.59 -6.84
N TYR A 313 -12.01 -14.10 -5.60
CA TYR A 313 -11.92 -12.67 -5.34
C TYR A 313 -11.04 -12.36 -4.13
N ALA A 314 -10.50 -11.15 -4.10
CA ALA A 314 -9.73 -10.61 -2.99
C ALA A 314 -10.04 -9.12 -2.82
N ASN A 315 -10.01 -8.63 -1.58
CA ASN A 315 -9.93 -7.18 -1.38
C ASN A 315 -8.48 -6.75 -1.61
N ALA A 316 -8.29 -5.70 -2.39
CA ALA A 316 -7.01 -5.08 -2.66
C ALA A 316 -6.95 -3.71 -1.97
N VAL A 317 -5.76 -3.38 -1.48
CA VAL A 317 -5.44 -2.09 -0.88
C VAL A 317 -4.15 -1.59 -1.48
N ILE A 318 -4.20 -0.43 -2.11
CA ILE A 318 -3.01 0.32 -2.49
C ILE A 318 -2.82 1.39 -1.42
N PRO A 319 -1.68 1.43 -0.71
CA PRO A 319 -1.45 2.43 0.33
C PRO A 319 -1.44 3.84 -0.25
N ALA A 320 -1.62 4.84 0.61
CA ALA A 320 -1.34 6.21 0.21
C ALA A 320 0.14 6.36 -0.17
N SER A 321 0.45 7.30 -1.06
CA SER A 321 1.83 7.51 -1.50
C SER A 321 2.74 7.81 -0.30
N ALA A 322 3.80 7.01 -0.18
CA ALA A 322 4.82 7.12 0.85
C ALA A 322 5.82 8.24 0.51
N PRO A 323 6.42 8.91 1.50
CA PRO A 323 7.52 9.84 1.26
C PRO A 323 8.74 9.12 0.67
N VAL A 324 9.46 9.77 -0.25
CA VAL A 324 10.74 9.22 -0.73
C VAL A 324 11.79 9.33 0.36
N GLY A 325 12.62 8.30 0.50
CA GLY A 325 13.83 8.36 1.32
C GLY A 325 13.63 8.12 2.82
N VAL A 326 12.43 7.80 3.28
CA VAL A 326 12.22 7.35 4.66
C VAL A 326 12.19 5.83 4.74
N ASP A 327 13.14 5.28 5.49
CA ASP A 327 13.26 3.85 5.74
C ASP A 327 12.89 3.40 7.14
N HIS A 328 12.98 4.31 8.10
CA HIS A 328 12.81 3.96 9.49
C HIS A 328 11.78 4.87 10.12
N VAL A 329 10.98 4.31 11.02
CA VAL A 329 10.06 5.09 11.84
C VAL A 329 10.34 4.79 13.31
N VAL A 330 10.61 5.86 14.07
CA VAL A 330 10.77 5.80 15.52
C VAL A 330 9.65 6.60 16.16
N VAL A 331 8.76 5.91 16.87
CA VAL A 331 7.64 6.52 17.61
C VAL A 331 7.99 6.57 19.09
N VAL A 332 7.90 7.75 19.69
CA VAL A 332 8.12 7.96 21.12
C VAL A 332 6.81 8.38 21.79
N ALA A 333 6.25 7.48 22.58
CA ALA A 333 5.04 7.70 23.36
C ALA A 333 5.41 8.17 24.77
N VAL A 334 4.90 9.34 25.19
CA VAL A 334 5.20 9.92 26.50
C VAL A 334 3.90 10.10 27.29
N PRO A 335 3.44 9.06 28.02
CA PRO A 335 2.25 9.20 28.85
C PRO A 335 2.47 10.22 29.97
N GLY A 336 1.40 10.92 30.36
CA GLY A 336 1.44 12.02 31.34
C GLY A 336 1.88 13.37 30.76
N LEU A 337 2.30 13.44 29.50
CA LEU A 337 2.77 14.68 28.87
C LEU A 337 1.59 15.58 28.49
N THR A 338 1.46 16.73 29.16
CA THR A 338 0.42 17.72 28.85
C THR A 338 0.89 18.72 27.79
N SER A 339 -0.03 19.25 27.00
CA SER A 339 0.32 20.33 26.05
C SER A 339 0.73 21.64 26.73
N THR A 340 0.39 21.83 28.00
CA THR A 340 0.69 23.08 28.71
C THR A 340 2.17 23.19 29.08
N VAL A 341 2.82 22.08 29.45
CA VAL A 341 4.21 22.07 29.94
C VAL A 341 5.26 22.17 28.83
N VAL A 342 4.83 22.16 27.56
CA VAL A 342 5.69 22.21 26.38
C VAL A 342 5.45 23.47 25.54
N ARG A 343 4.75 24.46 26.11
CA ARG A 343 4.48 25.76 25.47
C ARG A 343 5.35 26.86 26.07
N GLY A 344 5.64 27.87 25.24
CA GLY A 344 6.35 29.08 25.64
C GLY A 344 7.74 28.81 26.23
N THR A 345 8.21 29.69 27.11
CA THR A 345 9.55 29.66 27.71
C THR A 345 9.80 28.45 28.62
N SER A 346 8.74 27.73 29.03
CA SER A 346 8.85 26.51 29.83
C SER A 346 9.12 25.24 29.02
N ALA A 347 9.04 25.32 27.70
CA ALA A 347 9.25 24.18 26.82
C ALA A 347 10.69 23.66 26.94
N PRO A 348 10.91 22.33 27.12
CA PRO A 348 12.24 21.76 27.05
C PRO A 348 12.90 22.06 25.70
N GLY A 349 14.21 22.30 25.69
CA GLY A 349 14.93 22.71 24.46
C GLY A 349 14.77 21.75 23.28
N GLU A 350 14.69 20.43 23.53
CA GLU A 350 14.44 19.47 22.44
C GLU A 350 13.01 19.56 21.90
N ALA A 351 12.02 19.95 22.72
CA ALA A 351 10.65 20.18 22.24
C ALA A 351 10.58 21.40 21.32
N ALA A 352 11.26 22.48 21.68
CA ALA A 352 11.40 23.67 20.83
C ALA A 352 12.14 23.31 19.54
N ARG A 353 13.26 22.57 19.62
CA ARG A 353 13.99 22.09 18.44
C ARG A 353 13.10 21.27 17.50
N MET A 354 12.26 20.38 18.03
CA MET A 354 11.37 19.57 17.20
C MET A 354 10.27 20.40 16.51
N ARG A 355 9.75 21.44 17.19
CA ARG A 355 8.86 22.42 16.56
C ARG A 355 9.57 23.14 15.42
N ASP A 356 10.75 23.69 15.69
CA ASP A 356 11.48 24.53 14.73
C ASP A 356 12.03 23.72 13.54
N ASN A 357 12.17 22.40 13.66
CA ASN A 357 12.76 21.53 12.63
C ASN A 357 11.77 20.46 12.11
N GLY A 358 10.47 20.66 12.27
CA GLY A 358 9.46 19.75 11.72
C GLY A 358 8.04 20.29 11.86
N ALA A 359 7.08 19.36 11.85
CA ALA A 359 5.67 19.67 11.99
C ALA A 359 5.19 19.34 13.40
N SER A 360 4.38 20.22 14.00
CA SER A 360 3.90 20.00 15.35
C SER A 360 2.50 20.54 15.62
N THR A 361 1.87 20.06 16.68
CA THR A 361 0.73 20.73 17.29
C THR A 361 0.72 20.47 18.79
N THR A 362 0.23 21.45 19.54
CA THR A 362 -0.05 21.29 20.97
C THR A 362 -1.56 21.16 21.24
N ASN A 363 -2.33 20.80 20.21
CA ASN A 363 -3.78 20.69 20.30
C ASN A 363 -4.33 19.38 19.71
N ALA A 364 -3.53 18.32 19.67
CA ALA A 364 -4.03 16.98 19.37
C ALA A 364 -4.87 16.44 20.54
N ARG A 365 -5.54 15.30 20.32
CA ARG A 365 -6.42 14.66 21.30
C ARG A 365 -6.03 13.21 21.58
N THR A 366 -6.20 12.82 22.84
CA THR A 366 -6.38 11.41 23.17
C THR A 366 -7.64 10.86 22.50
N VAL A 367 -7.81 9.56 22.53
CA VAL A 367 -9.11 8.94 22.22
C VAL A 367 -10.17 9.41 23.21
N THR A 368 -11.40 9.54 22.71
CA THR A 368 -12.44 10.25 23.44
C THR A 368 -12.99 9.46 24.63
N GLU A 369 -12.94 8.14 24.59
CA GLU A 369 -13.43 7.27 25.64
C GLU A 369 -12.53 7.26 26.88
N SER A 370 -11.21 7.36 26.67
CA SER A 370 -10.24 7.23 27.76
C SER A 370 -8.99 8.08 27.51
N THR A 371 -8.63 8.88 28.51
CA THR A 371 -7.35 9.61 28.54
C THR A 371 -6.23 8.80 29.20
N GLU A 372 -6.51 7.55 29.59
CA GLU A 372 -5.51 6.66 30.18
C GLU A 372 -4.44 6.26 29.16
N ALA A 373 -3.25 6.00 29.69
CA ALA A 373 -2.07 5.78 28.87
C ALA A 373 -2.16 4.52 28.01
N ASP A 374 -2.64 3.41 28.60
CA ASP A 374 -2.71 2.14 27.88
C ASP A 374 -3.79 2.17 26.79
N ALA A 375 -4.89 2.90 27.02
CA ALA A 375 -5.90 3.10 25.99
C ALA A 375 -5.29 3.79 24.76
N ASN A 376 -4.61 4.91 24.98
CA ASN A 376 -4.02 5.71 23.91
C ASN A 376 -2.81 5.04 23.26
N LEU A 377 -2.03 4.24 24.00
CA LEU A 377 -0.99 3.39 23.41
C LEU A 377 -1.62 2.40 22.43
N PHE A 378 -2.68 1.69 22.80
CA PHE A 378 -3.31 0.75 21.88
C PHE A 378 -4.01 1.43 20.71
N SER A 379 -4.52 2.65 20.89
CA SER A 379 -5.01 3.48 19.77
C SER A 379 -3.87 3.90 18.83
N LEU A 380 -2.68 4.24 19.34
CA LEU A 380 -1.48 4.54 18.55
C LEU A 380 -0.94 3.30 17.81
N LEU A 381 -1.14 2.11 18.37
CA LEU A 381 -0.67 0.86 17.77
C LEU A 381 -1.63 0.29 16.73
N SER A 382 -2.94 0.61 16.81
CA SER A 382 -3.98 -0.04 15.99
C SER A 382 -4.86 0.92 15.18
N GLY A 383 -4.77 2.23 15.42
CA GLY A 383 -5.65 3.24 14.82
C GLY A 383 -7.11 3.14 15.27
N ARG A 384 -7.40 2.31 16.28
CA ARG A 384 -8.75 2.06 16.78
C ARG A 384 -9.07 2.95 17.96
N ARG A 385 -10.34 3.32 18.06
CA ARG A 385 -10.96 3.83 19.31
C ARG A 385 -11.00 2.77 20.40
N VAL A 386 -11.45 3.14 21.60
CA VAL A 386 -11.46 2.22 22.75
C VAL A 386 -12.62 1.21 22.70
N PHE A 387 -13.87 1.63 22.49
CA PHE A 387 -15.01 0.75 22.78
C PHE A 387 -15.19 -0.40 21.76
N PRO A 388 -15.15 -1.69 22.19
CA PRO A 388 -15.24 -2.85 21.29
C PRO A 388 -16.51 -2.90 20.47
N LYS A 389 -17.66 -2.56 21.07
CA LYS A 389 -18.97 -2.51 20.39
C LYS A 389 -19.03 -1.49 19.24
N ARG A 390 -18.01 -0.65 19.09
CA ARG A 390 -17.85 0.33 18.00
C ARG A 390 -16.60 0.06 17.17
N GLY A 391 -16.12 -1.19 17.15
CA GLY A 391 -14.91 -1.61 16.42
C GLY A 391 -13.58 -1.32 17.15
N GLY A 392 -13.65 -0.89 18.41
CA GLY A 392 -12.48 -0.51 19.21
C GLY A 392 -11.65 -1.67 19.78
N HIS A 393 -10.49 -1.35 20.31
CA HIS A 393 -9.51 -2.32 20.84
C HIS A 393 -9.80 -2.78 22.29
N GLY A 394 -10.72 -2.14 23.01
CA GLY A 394 -11.17 -2.51 24.36
C GLY A 394 -10.26 -2.13 25.53
N VAL A 395 -8.95 -1.97 25.31
CA VAL A 395 -8.02 -1.56 26.37
C VAL A 395 -8.40 -0.18 26.94
N GLY A 396 -8.59 -0.08 28.25
CA GLY A 396 -9.06 1.13 28.92
C GLY A 396 -10.59 1.31 28.96
N SER A 397 -11.36 0.33 28.47
CA SER A 397 -12.83 0.32 28.67
C SER A 397 -13.25 -0.24 30.04
N LYS A 398 -12.31 -0.85 30.77
CA LYS A 398 -12.46 -1.41 32.12
C LYS A 398 -11.21 -1.05 32.94
N LYS A 399 -11.34 -0.99 34.27
CA LYS A 399 -10.22 -0.65 35.18
C LYS A 399 -9.07 -1.65 35.14
N LYS A 400 -9.38 -2.94 34.98
CA LYS A 400 -8.37 -4.02 34.96
C LYS A 400 -7.87 -4.23 33.53
N LEU A 401 -6.56 -4.32 33.37
CA LEU A 401 -5.96 -4.68 32.08
C LEU A 401 -6.40 -6.09 31.65
N PRO A 402 -6.71 -6.28 30.36
CA PRO A 402 -7.08 -7.58 29.82
C PRO A 402 -5.87 -8.52 29.73
N ALA A 403 -6.12 -9.80 29.41
CA ALA A 403 -5.07 -10.77 29.13
C ALA A 403 -4.30 -10.37 27.86
N THR A 404 -5.04 -10.07 26.79
CA THR A 404 -4.57 -9.54 25.51
C THR A 404 -5.52 -8.46 24.99
N VAL A 405 -5.07 -7.61 24.07
CA VAL A 405 -5.96 -6.70 23.35
C VAL A 405 -7.09 -7.46 22.65
N HIS A 406 -6.78 -8.63 22.09
CA HIS A 406 -7.74 -9.47 21.36
C HIS A 406 -8.89 -9.93 22.26
N SER A 407 -8.57 -10.39 23.47
CA SER A 407 -9.58 -10.78 24.47
C SER A 407 -10.47 -9.61 24.89
N SER A 408 -9.94 -8.39 24.88
CA SER A 408 -10.70 -7.20 25.21
C SER A 408 -11.60 -6.74 24.08
N ALA A 409 -11.17 -6.92 22.83
CA ALA A 409 -11.92 -6.58 21.63
C ALA A 409 -12.94 -7.65 21.24
N GLY A 410 -12.75 -8.90 21.68
CA GLY A 410 -13.54 -10.05 21.25
C GLY A 410 -13.13 -10.60 19.87
N GLN A 411 -12.02 -10.12 19.32
CA GLN A 411 -11.51 -10.46 17.99
C GLN A 411 -10.01 -10.15 17.90
N TYR A 412 -9.33 -10.65 16.87
CA TYR A 412 -7.96 -10.20 16.59
C TYR A 412 -7.95 -8.70 16.28
N VAL A 413 -6.91 -8.00 16.76
CA VAL A 413 -6.72 -6.56 16.56
C VAL A 413 -5.34 -6.40 15.97
N SER A 414 -5.26 -6.12 14.68
CA SER A 414 -3.99 -5.84 14.02
C SER A 414 -3.36 -4.56 14.55
N SER A 415 -2.04 -4.51 14.52
CA SER A 415 -1.22 -3.38 14.91
C SER A 415 -0.22 -3.00 13.83
N VAL A 416 0.41 -1.83 13.96
CA VAL A 416 1.57 -1.43 13.14
C VAL A 416 2.68 -2.49 13.11
N PHE A 417 2.81 -3.30 14.16
CA PHE A 417 3.78 -4.40 14.21
C PHE A 417 3.41 -5.54 13.28
N ASP A 418 2.12 -5.88 13.16
CA ASP A 418 1.67 -6.87 12.18
C ASP A 418 2.06 -6.41 10.77
N LEU A 419 1.72 -5.18 10.40
CA LEU A 419 1.95 -4.70 9.02
C LEU A 419 3.43 -4.65 8.68
N ALA A 420 4.28 -4.19 9.61
CA ALA A 420 5.72 -4.18 9.39
C ALA A 420 6.29 -5.60 9.31
N HIS A 421 5.98 -6.44 10.30
CA HIS A 421 6.55 -7.78 10.42
C HIS A 421 6.10 -8.71 9.29
N ASN A 422 4.86 -8.61 8.83
CA ASN A 422 4.35 -9.40 7.68
C ASN A 422 5.11 -9.11 6.38
N MET A 423 5.94 -8.06 6.36
CA MET A 423 6.78 -7.66 5.23
C MET A 423 8.27 -7.89 5.54
N SER A 424 8.57 -8.80 6.47
CA SER A 424 9.92 -9.13 6.96
C SER A 424 10.69 -7.94 7.51
N ASN A 425 9.98 -6.87 7.89
CA ASN A 425 10.60 -5.71 8.50
C ASN A 425 10.84 -5.94 9.98
N ARG A 426 12.05 -5.62 10.41
CA ARG A 426 12.42 -5.74 11.83
C ARG A 426 11.69 -4.72 12.70
N THR A 427 11.12 -5.18 13.81
CA THR A 427 10.32 -4.38 14.74
C THR A 427 10.88 -4.35 16.17
N MET A 428 10.66 -3.25 16.88
CA MET A 428 11.07 -3.09 18.28
C MET A 428 10.01 -2.38 19.12
N PHE A 429 9.84 -2.84 20.36
CA PHE A 429 9.09 -2.14 21.39
C PHE A 429 9.91 -2.06 22.68
N LEU A 430 10.12 -0.84 23.20
CA LEU A 430 10.80 -0.63 24.48
C LEU A 430 9.95 0.25 25.38
N SER A 431 9.95 -0.02 26.68
CA SER A 431 9.21 0.77 27.65
C SER A 431 9.89 0.77 29.02
N SER A 432 9.51 1.72 29.88
CA SER A 432 9.79 1.72 31.31
C SER A 432 8.57 1.38 32.18
N ARG A 433 7.39 1.16 31.57
CA ARG A 433 6.13 0.86 32.27
C ARG A 433 5.77 -0.61 32.21
N GLN A 434 5.62 -1.24 33.37
CA GLN A 434 5.24 -2.66 33.48
C GLN A 434 3.88 -3.00 32.82
N ALA A 435 2.94 -2.05 32.81
CA ALA A 435 1.64 -2.21 32.16
C ALA A 435 1.74 -2.55 30.66
N THR A 436 2.81 -2.10 29.99
CA THR A 436 3.04 -2.36 28.56
C THR A 436 3.37 -3.82 28.25
N GLN A 437 3.52 -4.68 29.25
CA GLN A 437 3.60 -6.13 29.07
C GLN A 437 2.39 -6.67 28.28
N LEU A 438 1.25 -5.96 28.31
CA LEU A 438 0.08 -6.25 27.48
C LEU A 438 0.39 -6.25 25.97
N VAL A 439 1.31 -5.41 25.50
CA VAL A 439 1.73 -5.37 24.08
C VAL A 439 2.37 -6.70 23.70
N LEU A 440 3.38 -7.17 24.46
CA LEU A 440 4.00 -8.48 24.21
C LEU A 440 2.98 -9.62 24.33
N ARG A 441 2.12 -9.60 25.35
CA ARG A 441 1.08 -10.65 25.50
C ARG A 441 0.11 -10.70 24.32
N SER A 442 -0.11 -9.58 23.64
CA SER A 442 -1.00 -9.50 22.49
C SER A 442 -0.34 -10.01 21.21
N TYR A 443 0.93 -9.67 20.97
CA TYR A 443 1.59 -9.91 19.69
C TYR A 443 2.81 -10.85 19.78
N ASN A 444 2.72 -11.91 20.60
CA ASN A 444 3.77 -12.94 20.71
C ASN A 444 3.44 -14.18 19.89
N ARG A 445 4.35 -15.16 19.92
CA ARG A 445 4.24 -16.44 19.19
C ARG A 445 2.92 -17.21 19.41
N LYS A 446 2.22 -17.04 20.53
CA LYS A 446 0.96 -17.74 20.81
C LYS A 446 -0.27 -16.96 20.36
N THR A 447 -0.19 -15.64 20.31
CA THR A 447 -1.38 -14.77 20.24
C THR A 447 -1.37 -13.80 19.07
N GLY A 448 -0.21 -13.58 18.42
CA GLY A 448 -0.11 -12.79 17.20
C GLY A 448 -0.63 -13.52 15.96
N GLY A 449 -0.94 -12.74 14.93
CA GLY A 449 -1.50 -13.22 13.66
C GLY A 449 -0.46 -13.92 12.78
N LYS A 450 -0.91 -14.67 11.78
CA LYS A 450 -0.03 -15.23 10.75
C LYS A 450 0.33 -14.17 9.71
N ASP A 451 1.43 -14.37 8.99
CA ASP A 451 1.79 -13.55 7.83
C ASP A 451 0.88 -13.96 6.65
N PRO A 452 0.06 -13.05 6.11
CA PRO A 452 -0.90 -13.37 5.06
C PRO A 452 -0.27 -13.46 3.65
N TYR A 453 0.92 -12.89 3.47
CA TYR A 453 1.67 -12.83 2.22
C TYR A 453 3.16 -12.68 2.55
N GLY A 454 4.03 -13.04 1.61
CA GLY A 454 5.47 -12.98 1.81
C GLY A 454 6.00 -14.13 2.68
N VAL A 455 7.23 -13.96 3.15
CA VAL A 455 7.89 -14.94 4.02
C VAL A 455 7.08 -15.07 5.31
N ASP A 456 6.88 -16.30 5.79
CA ASP A 456 6.29 -16.54 7.12
C ASP A 456 7.38 -16.35 8.19
N ASP A 457 7.51 -15.11 8.65
CA ASP A 457 8.35 -14.71 9.79
C ASP A 457 7.73 -15.13 11.14
N GLY A 458 6.50 -15.66 11.09
CA GLY A 458 5.79 -16.22 12.22
C GLY A 458 4.92 -15.22 12.97
N THR A 459 4.33 -15.71 14.07
CA THR A 459 3.30 -14.99 14.83
C THR A 459 3.86 -14.02 15.87
N ALA A 460 5.17 -14.01 16.11
CA ALA A 460 5.81 -13.14 17.10
C ALA A 460 6.18 -11.77 16.49
N LYS A 461 5.19 -10.88 16.36
CA LYS A 461 5.32 -9.62 15.58
C LYS A 461 6.32 -8.58 16.09
N ILE A 462 6.99 -8.83 17.22
CA ILE A 462 7.94 -7.91 17.85
C ILE A 462 9.27 -8.61 18.08
N ASP A 463 10.27 -8.33 17.24
CA ASP A 463 11.59 -8.98 17.32
C ASP A 463 12.35 -8.63 18.60
N THR A 464 12.18 -7.39 19.07
CA THR A 464 12.81 -6.94 20.32
C THR A 464 11.80 -6.23 21.19
N PHE A 465 11.37 -6.93 22.25
CA PHE A 465 10.54 -6.37 23.31
C PHE A 465 11.34 -6.27 24.62
N LYS A 466 11.37 -5.09 25.24
CA LYS A 466 11.99 -4.90 26.57
C LYS A 466 11.24 -3.86 27.42
N ILE A 467 10.90 -4.26 28.64
CA ILE A 467 10.55 -3.33 29.71
C ILE A 467 11.79 -3.16 30.59
N LYS A 468 12.15 -1.91 30.87
CA LYS A 468 13.31 -1.53 31.67
C LYS A 468 12.88 -0.78 32.93
N LYS A 469 13.82 -0.60 33.86
CA LYS A 469 13.53 0.04 35.15
C LYS A 469 13.23 1.54 35.02
N ASP A 470 13.73 2.19 33.97
CA ASP A 470 13.58 3.63 33.74
C ASP A 470 13.75 3.98 32.26
N ASP A 471 13.38 5.21 31.90
CA ASP A 471 13.46 5.73 30.53
C ASP A 471 14.90 5.77 29.99
N ALA A 472 15.90 5.97 30.86
CA ALA A 472 17.31 6.00 30.46
C ALA A 472 17.78 4.63 29.97
N THR A 473 17.46 3.59 30.73
CA THR A 473 17.84 2.22 30.43
C THR A 473 17.01 1.65 29.28
N ALA A 474 15.76 2.08 29.10
CA ALA A 474 14.98 1.79 27.90
C ALA A 474 15.64 2.35 26.63
N VAL A 475 15.94 3.65 26.61
CA VAL A 475 16.58 4.29 25.43
C VAL A 475 18.01 3.78 25.20
N GLY A 476 18.77 3.51 26.26
CA GLY A 476 20.08 2.87 26.15
C GLY A 476 20.00 1.50 25.49
N GLN A 477 19.05 0.67 25.91
CA GLN A 477 18.82 -0.64 25.31
C GLN A 477 18.42 -0.56 23.83
N TRP A 478 17.59 0.42 23.46
CA TRP A 478 17.21 0.65 22.05
C TRP A 478 18.44 1.05 21.23
N ARG A 479 19.21 2.03 21.70
CA ARG A 479 20.47 2.47 21.07
C ARG A 479 21.41 1.29 20.82
N ASP A 480 21.62 0.44 21.83
CA ASP A 480 22.52 -0.72 21.72
C ASP A 480 22.00 -1.77 20.72
N LYS A 481 20.68 -1.82 20.50
CA LYS A 481 20.06 -2.73 19.53
C LYS A 481 20.13 -2.21 18.10
N ILE A 482 19.91 -0.91 17.88
CA ILE A 482 20.00 -0.30 16.55
C ILE A 482 21.44 -0.25 16.04
N ALA A 483 22.43 -0.12 16.94
CA ALA A 483 23.85 -0.15 16.58
C ALA A 483 24.31 -1.49 15.98
N LYS A 484 23.56 -2.58 16.21
CA LYS A 484 23.87 -3.89 15.64
C LYS A 484 23.20 -4.12 14.29
N ARG A 485 21.97 -3.62 14.15
CA ARG A 485 21.12 -3.72 12.97
C ARG A 485 19.99 -2.71 13.21
N ALA A 486 19.67 -1.83 12.27
CA ALA A 486 18.54 -0.93 12.49
C ALA A 486 17.22 -1.72 12.48
N ALA A 487 16.17 -1.14 13.07
CA ALA A 487 14.81 -1.65 12.92
C ALA A 487 14.05 -0.71 12.00
N ARG A 488 13.22 -1.26 11.11
CA ARG A 488 12.31 -0.48 10.26
C ARG A 488 11.29 0.28 11.12
N LEU A 489 10.80 -0.35 12.18
CA LEU A 489 9.86 0.24 13.13
C LEU A 489 10.33 0.07 14.57
N SER A 490 10.45 1.19 15.29
CA SER A 490 10.67 1.22 16.74
C SER A 490 9.57 2.02 17.43
N VAL A 491 8.95 1.45 18.45
CA VAL A 491 8.08 2.17 19.39
C VAL A 491 8.73 2.19 20.77
N ILE A 492 8.87 3.37 21.35
CA ILE A 492 9.51 3.57 22.66
C ILE A 492 8.54 4.33 23.56
N GLU A 493 8.18 3.75 24.70
CA GLU A 493 7.34 4.42 25.70
C GLU A 493 8.17 4.91 26.89
N LEU A 494 8.02 6.19 27.22
CA LEU A 494 8.74 6.88 28.31
C LEU A 494 7.78 7.18 29.48
N GLY A 495 7.75 6.27 30.45
CA GLY A 495 6.82 6.30 31.58
C GLY A 495 7.07 7.34 32.66
N GLY A 496 8.29 7.85 32.78
CA GLY A 496 8.70 8.63 33.96
C GLY A 496 7.90 9.92 34.18
N VAL A 497 7.31 10.49 33.12
CA VAL A 497 6.45 11.69 33.23
C VAL A 497 5.09 11.34 33.85
N LEU A 498 4.53 10.17 33.51
CA LEU A 498 3.28 9.71 34.10
C LEU A 498 3.49 9.36 35.58
N ASP A 499 4.55 8.60 35.89
CA ASP A 499 4.83 8.16 37.26
C ASP A 499 4.96 9.36 38.21
N GLU A 500 5.80 10.33 37.86
CA GLU A 500 5.96 11.56 38.65
C GLU A 500 4.65 12.39 38.72
N GLY A 501 3.88 12.41 37.63
CA GLY A 501 2.59 13.12 37.60
C GLY A 501 1.54 12.47 38.49
N LEU A 502 1.52 11.15 38.62
CA LEU A 502 0.64 10.41 39.52
C LEU A 502 1.05 10.58 40.99
N ASP A 503 2.35 10.61 41.28
CA ASP A 503 2.89 10.74 42.63
C ASP A 503 2.77 12.18 43.18
N GLY A 504 3.17 13.18 42.38
CA GLY A 504 3.33 14.56 42.81
C GLY A 504 2.47 15.60 42.08
N GLY A 505 1.65 15.17 41.11
CA GLY A 505 0.78 16.03 40.31
C GLY A 505 1.43 16.65 39.07
N PHE A 506 0.62 17.02 38.07
CA PHE A 506 1.05 17.37 36.71
C PHE A 506 1.43 18.85 36.48
N ARG A 507 1.98 19.55 37.48
CA ARG A 507 2.31 20.99 37.38
C ARG A 507 3.59 21.41 38.11
N GLY A 508 3.96 20.73 39.20
CA GLY A 508 5.03 21.14 40.11
C GLY A 508 6.46 20.97 39.57
N PRO A 509 7.48 21.44 40.31
CA PRO A 509 8.89 21.36 39.89
C PRO A 509 9.38 19.94 39.59
N ALA A 510 8.88 18.95 40.33
CA ALA A 510 9.23 17.55 40.15
C ALA A 510 8.68 17.01 38.81
N TYR A 511 7.41 17.26 38.50
CA TYR A 511 6.83 16.97 37.18
C TYR A 511 7.57 17.67 36.04
N GLN A 512 7.90 18.96 36.18
CA GLN A 512 8.69 19.67 35.17
C GLN A 512 10.09 19.08 34.98
N LYS A 513 10.72 18.60 36.07
CA LYS A 513 12.00 17.87 36.01
C LYS A 513 11.85 16.54 35.27
N ALA A 514 10.78 15.79 35.49
CA ALA A 514 10.47 14.57 34.76
C ALA A 514 10.27 14.84 33.26
N VAL A 515 9.53 15.89 32.90
CA VAL A 515 9.35 16.34 31.51
C VAL A 515 10.70 16.70 30.87
N ARG A 516 11.56 17.46 31.55
CA ARG A 516 12.91 17.76 31.05
C ARG A 516 13.74 16.49 30.84
N LYS A 517 13.68 15.52 31.76
CA LYS A 517 14.35 14.23 31.62
C LYS A 517 13.83 13.46 30.40
N ALA A 518 12.52 13.40 30.17
CA ALA A 518 11.94 12.75 29.00
C ALA A 518 12.46 13.37 27.69
N PHE A 519 12.52 14.69 27.58
CA PHE A 519 13.07 15.35 26.40
C PHE A 519 14.60 15.21 26.26
N GLN A 520 15.35 15.01 27.34
CA GLN A 520 16.76 14.57 27.24
C GLN A 520 16.86 13.17 26.61
N ARG A 521 15.88 12.29 26.84
CA ARG A 521 15.81 10.97 26.19
C ARG A 521 15.41 11.07 24.73
N VAL A 522 14.45 11.93 24.37
CA VAL A 522 14.13 12.25 22.97
C VAL A 522 15.37 12.77 22.23
N ALA A 523 16.12 13.69 22.84
CA ALA A 523 17.37 14.20 22.26
C ALA A 523 18.43 13.10 22.07
N ALA A 524 18.50 12.14 23.01
CA ALA A 524 19.39 10.98 22.87
C ALA A 524 18.94 10.04 21.74
N ILE A 525 17.63 9.85 21.54
CA ILE A 525 17.06 9.09 20.43
C ILE A 525 17.46 9.75 19.11
N ARG A 526 17.17 11.04 18.93
CA ARG A 526 17.54 11.80 17.72
C ARG A 526 19.04 11.71 17.42
N ARG A 527 19.91 11.90 18.43
CA ARG A 527 21.36 11.78 18.24
C ARG A 527 21.80 10.35 17.87
N SER A 528 21.10 9.33 18.34
CA SER A 528 21.41 7.94 18.00
C SER A 528 20.98 7.62 16.57
N ILE A 529 19.82 8.14 16.12
CA ILE A 529 19.39 8.10 14.71
C ILE A 529 20.47 8.73 13.82
N ALA A 530 20.90 9.94 14.13
CA ALA A 530 21.90 10.67 13.34
C ALA A 530 23.28 9.99 13.31
N LYS A 531 23.59 9.14 14.31
CA LYS A 531 24.85 8.39 14.38
C LYS A 531 24.80 7.03 13.69
N GLN A 532 23.61 6.50 13.43
CA GLN A 532 23.46 5.19 12.79
C GLN A 532 23.35 5.37 11.27
N PRO A 533 24.33 4.92 10.47
CA PRO A 533 24.36 5.18 9.02
C PRO A 533 23.10 4.72 8.26
N GLU A 534 22.53 3.58 8.63
CA GLU A 534 21.28 3.07 8.04
C GLU A 534 20.07 3.99 8.30
N MET A 535 20.10 4.76 9.39
CA MET A 535 18.97 5.57 9.86
C MET A 535 19.13 7.07 9.58
N ALA A 536 20.35 7.57 9.52
CA ALA A 536 20.65 8.99 9.36
C ALA A 536 20.11 9.52 8.02
N GLY A 537 19.28 10.57 8.07
CA GLY A 537 18.63 11.12 6.87
C GLY A 537 17.57 10.19 6.25
N ARG A 538 17.22 9.08 6.90
CA ARG A 538 16.25 8.09 6.44
C ARG A 538 15.21 7.72 7.50
N THR A 539 15.08 8.51 8.56
CA THR A 539 14.20 8.19 9.70
C THR A 539 13.18 9.28 9.96
N LEU A 540 11.91 8.89 10.07
CA LEU A 540 10.87 9.71 10.67
C LEU A 540 10.87 9.50 12.19
N LEU A 541 11.02 10.58 12.94
CA LEU A 541 10.88 10.61 14.39
C LEU A 541 9.53 11.26 14.74
N VAL A 542 8.66 10.48 15.36
CA VAL A 542 7.35 10.89 15.87
C VAL A 542 7.40 10.91 17.40
N VAL A 543 6.98 12.01 18.03
CA VAL A 543 6.91 12.14 19.49
C VAL A 543 5.52 12.64 19.86
N THR A 544 4.82 11.96 20.78
CA THR A 544 3.48 12.36 21.20
C THR A 544 3.20 12.06 22.66
N GLY A 545 2.32 12.84 23.29
CA GLY A 545 1.70 12.44 24.55
C GLY A 545 0.66 11.33 24.33
N THR A 546 0.76 10.22 25.06
CA THR A 546 -0.23 9.12 25.04
C THR A 546 -1.04 9.13 26.33
N GLY A 547 -1.82 10.20 26.52
CA GLY A 547 -2.52 10.51 27.77
C GLY A 547 -1.87 11.68 28.48
N GLY A 548 -2.65 12.70 28.80
CA GLY A 548 -2.19 13.88 29.54
C GLY A 548 -2.26 13.65 31.05
N ALA A 549 -2.59 14.69 31.79
CA ALA A 549 -2.74 14.64 33.24
C ALA A 549 -3.87 13.70 33.67
N GLN A 550 -3.64 12.89 34.70
CA GLN A 550 -4.62 11.92 35.20
C GLN A 550 -5.04 12.24 36.63
N LYS A 551 -6.30 11.95 36.96
CA LYS A 551 -6.79 12.04 38.35
C LYS A 551 -6.53 10.70 39.04
N SER A 552 -6.56 10.66 40.37
CA SER A 552 -6.50 9.41 41.14
C SER A 552 -7.57 8.40 40.74
N LYS A 553 -8.72 8.86 40.24
CA LYS A 553 -9.83 8.03 39.73
C LYS A 553 -9.67 7.61 38.25
N GLY A 554 -8.58 7.97 37.59
CA GLY A 554 -8.28 7.64 36.19
C GLY A 554 -8.66 8.71 35.17
N SER A 555 -9.15 8.25 34.00
CA SER A 555 -9.52 9.06 32.84
C SER A 555 -10.42 10.27 33.17
N SER A 556 -10.26 11.38 32.44
CA SER A 556 -11.12 12.56 32.56
C SER A 556 -11.43 13.22 31.21
N ARG A 557 -12.72 13.22 30.85
CA ARG A 557 -13.21 13.78 29.58
C ARG A 557 -13.45 15.30 29.59
N THR A 558 -13.44 15.91 30.77
CA THR A 558 -13.74 17.34 30.96
C THR A 558 -12.51 18.14 31.36
N TRP A 559 -11.41 17.47 31.69
CA TRP A 559 -10.16 18.12 32.10
C TRP A 559 -9.20 18.25 30.92
N ALA A 560 -9.07 19.47 30.38
CA ALA A 560 -8.26 19.74 29.18
C ALA A 560 -6.81 19.25 29.28
N GLN A 561 -6.19 19.32 30.45
CA GLN A 561 -4.84 18.80 30.66
C GLN A 561 -4.75 17.28 30.50
N SER A 562 -5.87 16.55 30.61
CA SER A 562 -5.96 15.10 30.48
C SER A 562 -5.99 14.63 29.03
N TYR A 563 -6.76 15.31 28.18
CA TYR A 563 -6.97 14.88 26.79
C TYR A 563 -6.21 15.69 25.73
N ARG A 564 -5.70 16.88 26.08
CA ARG A 564 -4.94 17.72 25.14
C ARG A 564 -3.45 17.38 25.20
N VAL A 565 -2.99 16.64 24.20
CA VAL A 565 -1.62 16.13 24.11
C VAL A 565 -0.86 16.83 22.99
N PRO A 566 0.46 17.02 23.15
CA PRO A 566 1.28 17.56 22.09
C PRO A 566 1.78 16.45 21.16
N MET A 567 2.08 16.81 19.92
CA MET A 567 2.55 15.92 18.87
C MET A 567 3.61 16.64 18.03
N TRP A 568 4.69 15.94 17.72
CA TRP A 568 5.76 16.40 16.82
C TRP A 568 6.12 15.29 15.85
N VAL A 569 6.42 15.70 14.62
CA VAL A 569 6.96 14.84 13.57
C VAL A 569 8.16 15.56 12.96
N THR A 570 9.29 14.87 12.86
CA THR A 570 10.54 15.39 12.29
C THR A 570 11.19 14.30 11.44
N GLY A 571 11.82 14.66 10.33
CA GLY A 571 12.48 13.70 9.45
C GLY A 571 12.55 14.18 8.00
N PRO A 572 13.07 13.35 7.09
CA PRO A 572 13.10 13.66 5.66
C PRO A 572 11.72 13.98 5.11
N GLY A 573 11.61 15.03 4.30
CA GLY A 573 10.36 15.45 3.68
C GLY A 573 9.38 16.18 4.59
N VAL A 574 9.64 16.31 5.90
CA VAL A 574 8.78 17.06 6.82
C VAL A 574 9.18 18.54 6.79
N PRO A 575 8.26 19.47 6.48
CA PRO A 575 8.58 20.89 6.46
C PRO A 575 8.89 21.39 7.88
N ALA A 576 9.87 22.27 7.98
CA ALA A 576 10.27 22.90 9.23
C ALA A 576 9.22 23.93 9.68
N ASP A 577 9.14 24.16 11.00
CA ASP A 577 8.27 25.17 11.63
C ASP A 577 6.82 25.16 11.13
N SER A 578 6.26 23.97 10.92
CA SER A 578 4.90 23.81 10.36
C SER A 578 3.89 23.37 11.42
N ASP A 579 2.66 23.89 11.34
CA ASP A 579 1.55 23.42 12.19
C ASP A 579 0.82 22.22 11.55
N LEU A 580 0.58 21.17 12.33
CA LEU A 580 -0.06 19.96 11.82
C LEU A 580 -1.52 20.18 11.38
N TYR A 581 -2.25 21.15 11.92
CA TYR A 581 -3.59 21.48 11.43
C TYR A 581 -3.54 22.30 10.14
N GLU A 582 -2.52 23.13 9.94
CA GLU A 582 -2.31 23.84 8.66
C GLU A 582 -1.99 22.87 7.52
N LEU A 583 -1.15 21.86 7.79
CA LEU A 583 -0.87 20.78 6.83
C LEU A 583 -2.07 19.87 6.56
N ASN A 584 -3.10 19.92 7.42
CA ASN A 584 -4.26 19.04 7.33
C ASN A 584 -5.59 19.78 7.53
N PRO A 585 -6.03 20.56 6.53
CA PRO A 585 -7.26 21.34 6.63
C PRO A 585 -8.54 20.49 6.78
N SER A 586 -8.47 19.18 6.52
CA SER A 586 -9.57 18.24 6.77
C SER A 586 -9.77 17.93 8.27
N PHE A 587 -8.76 18.16 9.11
CA PHE A 587 -8.90 18.13 10.57
C PHE A 587 -9.22 19.51 11.12
N THR A 588 -10.05 19.58 12.15
CA THR A 588 -10.40 20.84 12.82
C THR A 588 -9.75 20.92 14.19
N SER A 589 -9.03 22.01 14.45
CA SER A 589 -8.43 22.29 15.75
C SER A 589 -9.52 22.46 16.82
N PRO A 590 -9.63 21.57 17.82
CA PRO A 590 -10.77 21.50 18.73
C PRO A 590 -10.71 22.52 19.88
N GLY A 591 -9.80 23.50 19.82
CA GLY A 591 -9.59 24.48 20.90
C GLY A 591 -9.43 23.83 22.28
N LYS A 592 -10.35 24.11 23.21
CA LYS A 592 -10.38 23.49 24.55
C LYS A 592 -11.27 22.25 24.65
N GLN A 593 -12.02 21.89 23.62
CA GLN A 593 -13.04 20.84 23.72
C GLN A 593 -12.45 19.43 23.54
N GLN A 594 -13.04 18.44 24.20
CA GLN A 594 -12.86 17.02 23.85
C GLN A 594 -14.04 16.56 23.00
N VAL A 595 -13.86 16.57 21.69
CA VAL A 595 -14.93 16.28 20.73
C VAL A 595 -15.17 14.77 20.57
N GLY A 596 -16.41 14.41 20.27
CA GLY A 596 -16.83 13.05 19.92
C GLY A 596 -16.29 12.59 18.56
N TYR A 597 -16.77 11.44 18.09
CA TYR A 597 -16.42 10.87 16.79
C TYR A 597 -17.37 11.27 15.65
N SER A 598 -18.34 12.13 15.94
CA SER A 598 -19.27 12.69 14.95
C SER A 598 -18.77 14.04 14.45
N GLY A 599 -18.98 14.32 13.16
CA GLY A 599 -18.59 15.59 12.54
C GLY A 599 -17.07 15.73 12.35
N ALA A 600 -16.62 16.97 12.12
CA ALA A 600 -15.21 17.27 11.89
C ALA A 600 -14.33 16.76 13.04
N GLN A 601 -13.30 15.99 12.68
CA GLN A 601 -12.42 15.35 13.66
C GLN A 601 -11.18 16.21 13.93
N PRO A 602 -10.64 16.18 15.17
CA PRO A 602 -9.32 16.72 15.46
C PRO A 602 -8.25 15.69 15.11
N ILE A 603 -6.99 16.11 15.10
CA ILE A 603 -5.87 15.17 15.08
C ILE A 603 -5.84 14.43 16.43
N ARG A 604 -5.81 13.10 16.37
CA ARG A 604 -5.77 12.20 17.52
C ARG A 604 -4.48 11.39 17.52
N VAL A 605 -4.14 10.89 18.70
CA VAL A 605 -3.01 9.95 18.87
C VAL A 605 -3.13 8.73 17.96
N GLY A 606 -4.35 8.26 17.68
CA GLY A 606 -4.57 7.10 16.81
C GLY A 606 -4.29 7.36 15.33
N ASP A 607 -4.37 8.60 14.84
CA ASP A 607 -4.07 8.94 13.44
C ASP A 607 -2.58 8.68 13.10
N LEU A 608 -1.69 8.73 14.11
CA LEU A 608 -0.28 8.37 13.96
C LEU A 608 -0.05 6.93 13.50
N THR A 609 -0.99 6.03 13.78
CA THR A 609 -0.91 4.61 13.36
C THR A 609 -0.73 4.50 11.85
N ASN A 610 -1.58 5.21 11.10
CA ASN A 610 -1.63 5.09 9.66
C ASN A 610 -0.64 6.06 8.99
N LEU A 611 -0.22 7.13 9.67
CA LEU A 611 1.00 7.85 9.29
C LEU A 611 2.22 6.93 9.31
N VAL A 612 2.39 6.11 10.36
CA VAL A 612 3.51 5.15 10.47
C VAL A 612 3.46 4.14 9.33
N THR A 613 2.31 3.52 9.06
CA THR A 613 2.21 2.54 7.96
C THR A 613 2.42 3.18 6.60
N ARG A 614 1.82 4.36 6.35
CA ARG A 614 2.03 5.13 5.11
C ARG A 614 3.50 5.43 4.88
N THR A 615 4.21 5.89 5.91
CA THR A 615 5.63 6.22 5.85
C THR A 615 6.48 5.01 5.43
N LEU A 616 6.04 3.81 5.81
CA LEU A 616 6.73 2.55 5.49
C LEU A 616 6.26 1.93 4.16
N GLY A 617 5.37 2.58 3.41
CA GLY A 617 4.78 2.01 2.18
C GLY A 617 3.80 0.87 2.45
N LEU A 618 3.23 0.81 3.67
CA LEU A 618 2.34 -0.25 4.12
C LEU A 618 0.88 0.24 4.10
N PRO A 619 -0.10 -0.67 3.93
CA PRO A 619 -1.50 -0.29 3.94
C PRO A 619 -1.96 0.20 5.32
N PRO A 620 -3.11 0.87 5.40
CA PRO A 620 -3.75 1.20 6.67
C PRO A 620 -3.93 -0.06 7.53
N VAL A 621 -3.77 0.06 8.85
CA VAL A 621 -3.94 -1.09 9.75
C VAL A 621 -5.39 -1.62 9.64
N PRO A 622 -5.60 -2.94 9.43
CA PRO A 622 -6.93 -3.50 9.28
C PRO A 622 -7.87 -3.15 10.43
N GLY A 623 -9.02 -2.57 10.06
CA GLY A 623 -10.06 -2.09 10.97
C GLY A 623 -9.66 -0.89 11.84
N SER A 624 -8.60 -0.15 11.46
CA SER A 624 -8.37 1.20 11.95
C SER A 624 -9.59 2.07 11.71
N SER A 625 -9.90 2.94 12.67
CA SER A 625 -11.01 3.91 12.60
C SER A 625 -10.53 5.36 12.53
N MET A 626 -9.23 5.58 12.69
CA MET A 626 -8.57 6.88 12.69
C MET A 626 -7.59 6.90 11.52
N ASP A 627 -7.69 7.95 10.71
CA ASP A 627 -7.00 8.06 9.43
C ASP A 627 -7.06 6.78 8.54
N PRO A 628 -8.23 6.16 8.32
CA PRO A 628 -8.34 4.87 7.63
C PRO A 628 -7.89 4.91 6.16
N GLU A 629 -7.83 6.11 5.57
CA GLU A 629 -7.43 6.34 4.17
C GLU A 629 -6.01 6.93 4.06
N GLN A 630 -5.25 6.99 5.17
CA GLN A 630 -3.88 7.53 5.21
C GLN A 630 -3.76 8.97 4.68
N ARG A 631 -4.78 9.79 4.98
CA ARG A 631 -4.87 11.20 4.60
C ARG A 631 -4.10 12.12 5.56
N PHE A 632 -3.69 11.63 6.73
CA PHE A 632 -2.89 12.45 7.64
C PHE A 632 -1.53 12.78 7.01
N GLN A 633 -1.36 14.05 6.66
CA GLN A 633 -0.23 14.60 5.94
C GLN A 633 0.74 15.30 6.88
N VAL A 634 2.01 14.93 6.77
CA VAL A 634 3.11 15.57 7.50
C VAL A 634 4.28 15.90 6.60
N PHE A 635 4.22 15.49 5.34
CA PHE A 635 5.27 15.70 4.35
C PHE A 635 4.91 16.90 3.48
N ASP A 636 5.94 17.56 2.97
CA ASP A 636 5.77 18.49 1.86
C ASP A 636 5.16 17.72 0.68
N PRO A 637 3.98 18.12 0.19
CA PRO A 637 3.38 17.55 -1.01
C PRO A 637 4.37 17.36 -2.15
N LEU A 638 5.21 18.36 -2.43
CA LEU A 638 6.16 18.36 -3.56
C LEU A 638 7.26 17.29 -3.43
N LEU A 639 7.43 16.71 -2.24
CA LEU A 639 8.44 15.68 -1.96
C LEU A 639 7.86 14.26 -1.90
N VAL A 640 6.55 14.11 -2.12
CA VAL A 640 5.88 12.81 -2.17
C VAL A 640 5.51 12.47 -3.62
N PRO A 641 5.83 11.26 -4.12
CA PRO A 641 5.52 10.88 -5.51
C PRO A 641 4.01 10.88 -5.79
N GLY A 642 3.64 11.39 -6.96
CA GLY A 642 2.23 11.54 -7.36
C GLY A 642 1.53 12.72 -6.70
N SER A 643 2.30 13.73 -6.27
CA SER A 643 1.82 15.09 -6.01
C SER A 643 1.54 15.85 -7.30
#